data_AF-A0A2X3J9I9-F1
#
_entry.id   AF-A0A2X3J9I9-F1
#
_cell.length_a   1.000
_cell.length_b   1.000
_cell.length_c   1.000
_cell.angle_alpha   90.00
_cell.angle_beta   90.00
_cell.angle_gamma   90.00
#
_symmetry.space_group_name_H-M   'P 1'
#
loop_
_entity.id
_entity.type
_entity.pdbx_description
1 polymer ?
#
loop_
_entity_poly.entity_id
_entity_poly.type
_entity_poly.pdbx_seq_one_letter_code
_entity_poly.pdbx_strand_id
1 'polypeptide(L)'
;MSGQHIAITANATGENFPREQQFNLFKNQYKTDDNTQPMGLIITDPIFSLEQGNRVVSLVIHLKEVRSNIVAQELLGANDRDKIIAALKNVFNQLLITHAHLFEDWAARISVDHLVQTLSPEQLSQFERVKPPQNSYVAYKLFYLQVLHFIHSVPDEPGQAMPYGLSGKTLLFRVIGQIVARRSLYCTPWLTASDISDILSTVAPMLTEDPIAYSTLKELFSYSTTAAFYQLLQGVFHIEASTAKGWETLPNVEIHPCTSAECQIGFKVKCHIDTGFAPIVPLYASYPHSASLKITLKRQSNCFPYAIFRDFELSKFEVAAQVQGVTQLQLFNPEGQVDTAQPFFLFGSQPYLDAYAVIANEEIARKSVTQVSLNLHWGGLPAGSDGFKQHYEQYPYPYTNASFQLISEVLSHGQWVEIGPAHIPLFTPATGPLRHDRHIKFSDVKKCYTPITQPWPKTPYSNQSGLRDGLFKLKLTGPEPAFGHKDYAPLLSDTLTHNVTNKRKRKLPNPPYTPLVTRISLDYSAEATLDIMALDDSRQSEIIHLHPFGQNVIYPTTQLQQIGRPRFFPNYKEDGHCFIGIAATELSGYLNLFFVFDGSSKLLTPYPSTFYTWYYLVDDEWHALSPNQIIHDTTLSFLTTGIVTLDIPDDINTEHGVMPAGLFWLRVSTNKGIDRYPDCLHVATHVVKVMGKGAPLADDGVTPRSFSAWRSIPRRANLAPIAQLNPMIKIPEIESDRHFQMRVSETLRHKGKAITPWDYKHLILENFPEVGAVYCFPTRTYYSEAPAAGHVLIIVTPINTSCDHSLCAPKQLDSSYLLSIRRFLQGISRAHVQIDVRNPGYEKIQIRCKVTLKEGVNHGPALRKLEYAVKSQLCPWEPDTLNTGPGVPFVP
;
A
#
# COMPACT_ATOMS: atom_id res chain seq x y z
N MET A 1 -25.64 44.95 -22.88
CA MET A 1 -25.63 44.59 -24.31
C MET A 1 -24.22 44.08 -24.59
N SER A 2 -23.92 42.87 -25.03
CA SER A 2 -24.59 41.93 -25.93
C SER A 2 -24.64 40.52 -25.33
N GLY A 3 -25.83 39.92 -25.30
CA GLY A 3 -25.99 38.52 -24.92
C GLY A 3 -25.44 37.59 -26.01
N GLN A 4 -24.49 36.74 -25.65
CA GLN A 4 -24.21 35.53 -26.40
C GLN A 4 -25.10 34.42 -25.86
N HIS A 5 -26.20 34.17 -26.55
CA HIS A 5 -26.95 32.93 -26.43
C HIS A 5 -26.06 31.79 -26.94
N ILE A 6 -25.53 30.98 -26.02
CA ILE A 6 -24.86 29.72 -26.38
C ILE A 6 -25.96 28.65 -26.44
N ALA A 7 -26.30 28.26 -27.67
CA ALA A 7 -27.24 27.18 -27.95
C ALA A 7 -26.55 25.83 -27.73
N ILE A 8 -26.92 25.14 -26.65
CA ILE A 8 -26.59 23.73 -26.44
C ILE A 8 -27.51 22.93 -27.37
N THR A 9 -26.97 22.43 -28.48
CA THR A 9 -27.69 21.52 -29.39
C THR A 9 -27.47 20.07 -29.00
N ALA A 10 -28.54 19.26 -29.01
CA ALA A 10 -28.55 17.85 -28.62
C ALA A 10 -27.74 16.90 -29.55
N ASN A 11 -27.04 17.42 -30.57
CA ASN A 11 -26.30 16.64 -31.57
C ASN A 11 -24.83 17.06 -31.72
N ALA A 12 -24.17 17.59 -30.68
CA ALA A 12 -22.74 17.92 -30.77
C ALA A 12 -21.89 16.63 -30.75
N THR A 13 -21.47 16.17 -31.93
CA THR A 13 -20.44 15.13 -32.12
C THR A 13 -19.25 15.71 -32.88
N GLY A 14 -18.05 15.43 -32.38
CA GLY A 14 -16.76 15.92 -32.89
C GLY A 14 -15.87 16.42 -31.75
N GLU A 15 -14.55 16.47 -31.95
CA GLU A 15 -13.49 16.87 -31.00
C GLU A 15 -13.67 18.26 -30.34
N ASN A 16 -14.79 18.94 -30.58
CA ASN A 16 -15.23 20.17 -29.93
C ASN A 16 -16.38 19.91 -28.91
N PHE A 17 -16.33 18.81 -28.16
CA PHE A 17 -16.88 18.81 -26.80
C PHE A 17 -15.69 19.18 -25.91
N PRO A 18 -15.49 20.46 -25.55
CA PRO A 18 -14.36 20.80 -24.72
C PRO A 18 -14.59 20.08 -23.40
N ARG A 19 -13.65 19.19 -23.01
CA ARG A 19 -13.58 18.70 -21.63
C ARG A 19 -13.63 19.87 -20.63
N GLU A 20 -13.24 21.06 -21.08
CA GLU A 20 -13.24 22.34 -20.38
C GLU A 20 -14.61 23.07 -20.29
N GLN A 21 -15.66 22.66 -21.01
CA GLN A 21 -17.00 23.30 -20.98
C GLN A 21 -18.04 22.52 -20.16
N GLN A 22 -17.65 21.43 -19.50
CA GLN A 22 -18.52 20.71 -18.58
C GLN A 22 -18.88 21.63 -17.39
N PHE A 23 -20.12 22.11 -17.38
CA PHE A 23 -20.76 22.84 -16.28
C PHE A 23 -19.85 23.84 -15.53
N ASN A 24 -19.48 24.95 -16.20
CA ASN A 24 -18.88 26.12 -15.52
C ASN A 24 -19.69 26.60 -14.29
N LEU A 25 -20.98 26.21 -14.20
CA LEU A 25 -21.87 26.51 -13.09
C LEU A 25 -21.45 25.87 -11.77
N PHE A 26 -20.85 24.67 -11.78
CA PHE A 26 -20.48 23.94 -10.56
C PHE A 26 -19.02 24.17 -10.13
N LYS A 27 -18.22 24.92 -10.91
CA LYS A 27 -16.79 25.13 -10.66
C LYS A 27 -16.05 23.82 -10.33
N ASN A 28 -16.37 22.73 -11.02
CA ASN A 28 -15.62 21.48 -10.88
C ASN A 28 -14.23 21.69 -11.51
N GLN A 29 -13.29 22.21 -10.72
CA GLN A 29 -11.91 22.36 -11.14
C GLN A 29 -11.33 20.96 -11.27
N TYR A 30 -11.11 20.52 -12.50
CA TYR A 30 -10.32 19.33 -12.77
C TYR A 30 -8.85 19.67 -12.47
N LYS A 31 -8.43 19.50 -11.21
CA LYS A 31 -7.01 19.53 -10.87
C LYS A 31 -6.44 18.13 -11.16
N THR A 32 -5.72 18.02 -12.27
CA THR A 32 -4.99 16.79 -12.64
C THR A 32 -3.82 16.47 -11.70
N ASP A 33 -3.47 17.37 -10.78
CA ASP A 33 -2.23 17.32 -9.99
C ASP A 33 -2.44 17.27 -8.47
N ASP A 34 -3.46 16.58 -7.97
CA ASP A 34 -3.48 16.20 -6.56
C ASP A 34 -2.66 14.91 -6.37
N ASN A 35 -1.42 15.11 -5.92
CA ASN A 35 -0.39 14.10 -5.69
C ASN A 35 -0.89 12.97 -4.77
N THR A 36 -1.45 11.92 -5.36
CA THR A 36 -1.67 10.66 -4.64
C THR A 36 -0.33 10.10 -4.18
N GLN A 37 -0.22 9.82 -2.89
CA GLN A 37 0.97 9.17 -2.34
C GLN A 37 0.81 7.65 -2.35
N PRO A 38 1.90 6.88 -2.52
CA PRO A 38 1.84 5.43 -2.37
C PRO A 38 1.48 5.05 -0.94
N MET A 39 0.68 3.98 -0.79
CA MET A 39 0.42 3.42 0.54
C MET A 39 1.71 2.94 1.18
N GLY A 40 1.78 3.08 2.50
CA GLY A 40 3.01 2.85 3.24
C GLY A 40 2.85 3.06 4.73
N LEU A 41 3.98 3.16 5.40
CA LEU A 41 4.07 3.53 6.79
C LEU A 41 5.33 4.38 7.04
N ILE A 42 5.27 5.24 8.05
CA ILE A 42 6.42 5.97 8.58
C ILE A 42 6.67 5.46 9.99
N ILE A 43 7.92 5.11 10.28
CA ILE A 43 8.38 4.75 11.62
C ILE A 43 9.31 5.87 12.08
N THR A 44 9.01 6.45 13.23
CA THR A 44 9.80 7.50 13.86
C THR A 44 10.34 6.97 15.18
N ASP A 45 11.64 7.05 15.39
CA ASP A 45 12.31 6.60 16.60
C ASP A 45 13.71 7.24 16.73
N PRO A 46 14.21 7.54 17.94
CA PRO A 46 15.57 8.07 18.13
C PRO A 46 16.67 7.21 17.50
N ILE A 47 16.47 5.89 17.35
CA ILE A 47 17.45 4.98 16.74
C ILE A 47 17.79 5.35 15.29
N PHE A 48 16.85 5.96 14.56
CA PHE A 48 17.03 6.35 13.17
C PHE A 48 17.81 7.66 12.99
N SER A 49 17.99 8.45 14.04
CA SER A 49 18.78 9.69 13.98
C SER A 49 20.25 9.34 13.79
N LEU A 50 20.77 9.37 12.56
CA LEU A 50 22.10 8.85 12.20
C LEU A 50 22.88 9.90 11.42
N GLU A 51 23.75 10.64 12.10
CA GLU A 51 24.35 11.85 11.53
C GLU A 51 25.48 11.55 10.53
N GLN A 52 26.36 10.60 10.86
CA GLN A 52 27.57 10.35 10.09
C GLN A 52 28.07 8.90 10.18
N GLY A 53 29.14 8.62 9.45
CA GLY A 53 29.80 7.31 9.45
C GLY A 53 29.15 6.33 8.46
N ASN A 54 29.71 5.13 8.44
CA ASN A 54 29.09 4.02 7.72
C ASN A 54 27.99 3.45 8.60
N ARG A 55 26.74 3.49 8.12
CA ARG A 55 25.54 3.23 8.92
C ARG A 55 24.81 2.04 8.32
N VAL A 56 24.45 1.08 9.16
CA VAL A 56 23.63 -0.06 8.79
C VAL A 56 22.43 -0.12 9.72
N VAL A 57 21.23 -0.07 9.16
CA VAL A 57 19.98 -0.19 9.90
C VAL A 57 19.32 -1.51 9.53
N SER A 58 19.07 -2.37 10.52
CA SER A 58 18.31 -3.60 10.35
C SER A 58 16.97 -3.46 11.06
N LEU A 59 15.89 -3.69 10.34
CA LEU A 59 14.52 -3.63 10.82
C LEU A 59 13.88 -5.00 10.66
N VAL A 60 13.55 -5.66 11.76
CA VAL A 60 12.77 -6.91 11.77
C VAL A 60 11.31 -6.56 12.02
N ILE A 61 10.44 -6.98 11.10
CA ILE A 61 9.02 -6.66 11.11
C ILE A 61 8.26 -7.92 11.55
N HIS A 62 7.67 -7.89 12.73
CA HIS A 62 6.91 -9.02 13.27
C HIS A 62 5.45 -8.89 12.87
N LEU A 63 4.96 -9.89 12.15
CA LEU A 63 3.60 -9.98 11.68
C LEU A 63 2.82 -11.05 12.47
N LYS A 64 1.50 -10.92 12.49
CA LYS A 64 0.56 -11.93 12.98
C LYS A 64 -0.59 -12.08 12.01
N GLU A 65 -1.19 -13.26 11.94
CA GLU A 65 -2.44 -13.45 11.20
C GLU A 65 -3.54 -12.58 11.81
N VAL A 66 -4.42 -12.06 10.95
CA VAL A 66 -5.63 -11.36 11.39
C VAL A 66 -6.38 -12.20 12.41
N ARG A 67 -6.76 -11.62 13.56
CA ARG A 67 -7.56 -12.32 14.58
C ARG A 67 -6.94 -13.66 15.03
N SER A 68 -5.61 -13.82 14.95
CA SER A 68 -4.92 -15.04 15.38
C SER A 68 -5.23 -15.45 16.81
N ASN A 69 -5.48 -14.47 17.69
CA ASN A 69 -5.83 -14.72 19.09
C ASN A 69 -7.17 -15.46 19.23
N ILE A 70 -8.17 -15.14 18.40
CA ILE A 70 -9.48 -15.79 18.42
C ILE A 70 -9.35 -17.23 17.93
N VAL A 71 -8.60 -17.45 16.85
CA VAL A 71 -8.30 -18.80 16.35
C VAL A 71 -7.58 -19.62 17.42
N ALA A 72 -6.58 -19.04 18.09
CA ALA A 72 -5.88 -19.71 19.17
C ALA A 72 -6.82 -20.07 20.33
N GLN A 73 -7.74 -19.17 20.70
CA GLN A 73 -8.74 -19.40 21.75
C GLN A 73 -9.72 -20.53 21.41
N GLU A 74 -10.24 -20.58 20.18
CA GLU A 74 -11.13 -21.67 19.73
C GLU A 74 -10.43 -23.04 19.75
N LEU A 75 -9.11 -23.06 19.54
CA LEU A 75 -8.30 -24.28 19.58
C LEU A 75 -7.84 -24.67 20.99
N LEU A 76 -8.06 -23.84 22.02
CA LEU A 76 -7.70 -24.18 23.40
C LEU A 76 -8.65 -25.25 23.96
N GLY A 77 -8.09 -26.34 24.48
CA GLY A 77 -8.86 -27.42 25.12
C GLY A 77 -9.44 -28.48 24.17
N ALA A 78 -9.12 -28.41 22.88
CA ALA A 78 -9.42 -29.45 21.90
C ALA A 78 -8.48 -30.66 22.08
N ASN A 79 -8.81 -31.53 23.04
CA ASN A 79 -7.93 -32.62 23.48
C ASN A 79 -8.30 -34.01 22.92
N ASP A 80 -9.40 -34.10 22.16
CA ASP A 80 -9.90 -35.32 21.56
C ASP A 80 -10.39 -35.03 20.14
N ARG A 81 -10.40 -36.04 19.27
CA ARG A 81 -10.66 -35.91 17.83
C ARG A 81 -11.98 -35.23 17.51
N ASP A 82 -13.05 -35.56 18.23
CA ASP A 82 -14.36 -34.93 18.04
C ASP A 82 -14.36 -33.44 18.42
N LYS A 83 -13.62 -33.09 19.49
CA LYS A 83 -13.47 -31.69 19.92
C LYS A 83 -12.57 -30.91 18.95
N ILE A 84 -11.55 -31.53 18.38
CA ILE A 84 -10.70 -30.94 17.34
C ILE A 84 -11.53 -30.64 16.09
N ILE A 85 -12.36 -31.58 15.64
CA ILE A 85 -13.25 -31.39 14.49
C ILE A 85 -14.23 -30.22 14.76
N ALA A 86 -14.84 -30.17 15.94
CA ALA A 86 -15.72 -29.07 16.32
C ALA A 86 -15.00 -27.71 16.35
N ALA A 87 -13.80 -27.67 16.93
CA ALA A 87 -12.97 -26.46 16.97
C ALA A 87 -12.55 -26.01 15.56
N LEU A 88 -12.11 -26.93 14.69
CA LEU A 88 -11.77 -26.64 13.30
C LEU A 88 -12.98 -26.12 12.52
N LYS A 89 -14.18 -26.65 12.76
CA LYS A 89 -15.42 -26.14 12.16
C LYS A 89 -15.67 -24.68 12.55
N ASN A 90 -15.50 -24.33 13.82
CA ASN A 90 -15.63 -22.94 14.28
C ASN A 90 -14.55 -22.04 13.65
N VAL A 91 -13.29 -22.51 13.64
CA VAL A 91 -12.16 -21.78 13.06
C VAL A 91 -12.39 -21.54 11.57
N PHE A 92 -12.78 -22.54 10.79
CA PHE A 92 -13.02 -22.40 9.35
C PHE A 92 -14.17 -21.42 9.05
N ASN A 93 -15.23 -21.42 9.86
CA ASN A 93 -16.28 -20.40 9.76
C ASN A 93 -15.73 -18.99 10.01
N GLN A 94 -14.91 -18.81 11.05
CA GLN A 94 -14.27 -17.52 11.34
C GLN A 94 -13.32 -17.06 10.22
N LEU A 95 -12.58 -18.00 9.60
CA LEU A 95 -11.67 -17.70 8.49
C LEU A 95 -12.42 -17.31 7.21
N LEU A 96 -13.55 -17.96 6.90
CA LEU A 96 -14.40 -17.55 5.78
C LEU A 96 -14.94 -16.13 5.95
N ILE A 97 -15.32 -15.75 7.17
CA ILE A 97 -15.79 -14.39 7.49
C ILE A 97 -14.62 -13.39 7.41
N THR A 98 -13.47 -13.75 7.98
CA THR A 98 -12.30 -12.87 8.05
C THR A 98 -11.71 -12.59 6.67
N HIS A 99 -11.67 -13.60 5.80
CA HIS A 99 -11.16 -13.49 4.43
C HIS A 99 -12.28 -13.47 3.38
N ALA A 100 -13.47 -12.94 3.72
CA ALA A 100 -14.61 -12.89 2.81
C ALA A 100 -14.30 -12.21 1.46
N HIS A 101 -13.36 -11.26 1.46
CA HIS A 101 -12.88 -10.57 0.27
C HIS A 101 -12.19 -11.51 -0.75
N LEU A 102 -11.64 -12.66 -0.32
CA LEU A 102 -11.04 -13.64 -1.23
C LEU A 102 -12.11 -14.41 -2.01
N PHE A 103 -13.21 -14.74 -1.32
CA PHE A 103 -14.20 -15.70 -1.79
C PHE A 103 -15.38 -15.04 -2.51
N GLU A 104 -15.72 -13.79 -2.19
CA GLU A 104 -16.91 -13.11 -2.73
C GLU A 104 -18.15 -14.04 -2.69
N ASP A 105 -18.81 -14.27 -3.82
CA ASP A 105 -20.00 -15.12 -3.93
C ASP A 105 -19.72 -16.61 -3.70
N TRP A 106 -18.46 -17.06 -3.82
CA TRP A 106 -18.10 -18.43 -3.50
C TRP A 106 -18.22 -18.76 -2.02
N ALA A 107 -18.16 -17.76 -1.13
CA ALA A 107 -18.33 -17.96 0.31
C ALA A 107 -19.66 -18.67 0.64
N ALA A 108 -20.73 -18.41 -0.11
CA ALA A 108 -22.04 -19.05 0.08
C ALA A 108 -22.08 -20.52 -0.38
N ARG A 109 -21.17 -20.93 -1.28
CA ARG A 109 -21.08 -22.31 -1.77
C ARG A 109 -20.16 -23.18 -0.92
N ILE A 110 -19.18 -22.57 -0.26
CA ILE A 110 -18.23 -23.29 0.59
C ILE A 110 -18.94 -23.76 1.86
N SER A 111 -19.27 -25.05 1.90
CA SER A 111 -19.79 -25.69 3.11
C SER A 111 -18.63 -26.05 4.04
N VAL A 112 -18.57 -25.39 5.20
CA VAL A 112 -17.54 -25.71 6.22
C VAL A 112 -17.66 -27.14 6.72
N ASP A 113 -18.89 -27.67 6.81
CA ASP A 113 -19.12 -29.08 7.15
C ASP A 113 -18.47 -30.02 6.13
N HIS A 114 -18.55 -29.68 4.85
CA HIS A 114 -17.89 -30.45 3.81
C HIS A 114 -16.36 -30.35 3.92
N LEU A 115 -15.80 -29.14 4.10
CA LEU A 115 -14.35 -28.93 4.23
C LEU A 115 -13.71 -29.70 5.39
N VAL A 116 -14.44 -29.85 6.50
CA VAL A 116 -13.94 -30.59 7.67
C VAL A 116 -14.08 -32.10 7.46
N GLN A 117 -15.12 -32.56 6.76
CA GLN A 117 -15.33 -33.98 6.43
C GLN A 117 -14.29 -34.51 5.42
N THR A 118 -13.74 -33.66 4.55
CA THR A 118 -12.72 -34.03 3.58
C THR A 118 -11.31 -34.13 4.17
N LEU A 119 -11.12 -33.78 5.45
CA LEU A 119 -9.83 -33.92 6.13
C LEU A 119 -9.42 -35.39 6.25
N SER A 120 -8.19 -35.71 5.86
CA SER A 120 -7.68 -37.08 5.95
C SER A 120 -7.39 -37.49 7.41
N PRO A 121 -7.49 -38.79 7.76
CA PRO A 121 -7.09 -39.26 9.09
C PRO A 121 -5.65 -38.90 9.46
N GLU A 122 -4.76 -38.86 8.46
CA GLU A 122 -3.36 -38.46 8.65
C GLU A 122 -3.23 -36.98 8.99
N GLN A 123 -3.99 -36.09 8.34
CA GLN A 123 -4.00 -34.65 8.64
C GLN A 123 -4.49 -34.38 10.08
N LEU A 124 -5.52 -35.10 10.52
CA LEU A 124 -6.04 -35.01 11.89
C LEU A 124 -5.02 -35.53 12.92
N SER A 125 -4.41 -36.68 12.68
CA SER A 125 -3.37 -37.22 13.57
C SER A 125 -2.10 -36.36 13.59
N GLN A 126 -1.76 -35.66 12.50
CA GLN A 126 -0.70 -34.66 12.52
C GLN A 126 -1.09 -33.47 13.39
N PHE A 127 -2.32 -32.97 13.27
CA PHE A 127 -2.83 -31.85 14.07
C PHE A 127 -2.84 -32.15 15.57
N GLU A 128 -3.25 -33.35 15.97
CA GLU A 128 -3.25 -33.84 17.37
C GLU A 128 -1.86 -33.79 18.03
N ARG A 129 -0.79 -33.96 17.25
CA ARG A 129 0.60 -33.98 17.75
C ARG A 129 1.20 -32.58 17.92
N VAL A 130 0.52 -31.53 17.43
CA VAL A 130 1.03 -30.16 17.45
C VAL A 130 0.72 -29.48 18.78
N LYS A 131 1.75 -28.93 19.43
CA LYS A 131 1.58 -28.19 20.69
C LYS A 131 0.92 -26.82 20.44
N PRO A 132 0.07 -26.31 21.36
CA PRO A 132 -0.30 -24.88 21.35
C PRO A 132 0.99 -24.06 21.52
N PRO A 133 1.36 -23.04 20.70
CA PRO A 133 0.60 -22.20 19.75
C PRO A 133 0.75 -22.55 18.25
N GLN A 134 1.41 -23.67 17.94
CA GLN A 134 1.67 -24.10 16.57
C GLN A 134 0.39 -24.61 15.86
N ASN A 135 -0.60 -25.08 16.63
CA ASN A 135 -1.90 -25.50 16.12
C ASN A 135 -2.62 -24.43 15.27
N SER A 136 -2.40 -23.14 15.56
CA SER A 136 -3.05 -22.04 14.86
C SER A 136 -2.65 -22.00 13.38
N TYR A 137 -1.35 -21.96 13.04
CA TYR A 137 -0.94 -21.89 11.64
C TYR A 137 -1.27 -23.18 10.86
N VAL A 138 -1.30 -24.33 11.53
CA VAL A 138 -1.72 -25.60 10.91
C VAL A 138 -3.21 -25.54 10.58
N ALA A 139 -4.05 -24.90 11.40
CA ALA A 139 -5.46 -24.69 11.08
C ALA A 139 -5.64 -23.80 9.84
N TYR A 140 -4.87 -22.70 9.72
CA TYR A 140 -4.85 -21.89 8.48
C TYR A 140 -4.41 -22.72 7.26
N LYS A 141 -3.37 -23.55 7.41
CA LYS A 141 -2.90 -24.43 6.34
C LYS A 141 -3.98 -25.40 5.87
N LEU A 142 -4.60 -26.11 6.81
CA LEU A 142 -5.67 -27.05 6.52
C LEU A 142 -6.85 -26.34 5.83
N PHE A 143 -7.25 -25.17 6.32
CA PHE A 143 -8.31 -24.38 5.70
C PHE A 143 -8.04 -24.10 4.20
N TYR A 144 -6.88 -23.53 3.87
CA TYR A 144 -6.57 -23.18 2.47
C TYR A 144 -6.39 -24.41 1.57
N LEU A 145 -5.83 -25.51 2.08
CA LEU A 145 -5.73 -26.77 1.33
C LEU A 145 -7.11 -27.37 1.05
N GLN A 146 -8.00 -27.40 2.04
CA GLN A 146 -9.35 -27.93 1.84
C GLN A 146 -10.17 -27.05 0.88
N VAL A 147 -10.01 -25.73 0.94
CA VAL A 147 -10.62 -24.83 -0.04
C VAL A 147 -10.06 -25.09 -1.46
N LEU A 148 -8.76 -25.36 -1.60
CA LEU A 148 -8.16 -25.71 -2.89
C LEU A 148 -8.79 -26.99 -3.48
N HIS A 149 -8.98 -28.04 -2.67
CA HIS A 149 -9.66 -29.25 -3.12
C HIS A 149 -11.14 -29.02 -3.46
N PHE A 150 -11.82 -28.16 -2.71
CA PHE A 150 -13.20 -27.77 -3.02
C PHE A 150 -13.32 -27.07 -4.38
N ILE A 151 -12.38 -26.20 -4.72
CA ILE A 151 -12.36 -25.54 -6.04
C ILE A 151 -12.16 -26.56 -7.17
N HIS A 152 -11.36 -27.60 -6.94
CA HIS A 152 -11.16 -28.67 -7.91
C HIS A 152 -12.39 -29.59 -8.06
N SER A 153 -13.10 -29.88 -6.96
CA SER A 153 -14.27 -30.78 -6.98
C SER A 153 -15.54 -30.15 -7.55
N VAL A 154 -15.60 -28.82 -7.64
CA VAL A 154 -16.72 -28.06 -8.22
C VAL A 154 -16.29 -27.48 -9.57
N PRO A 155 -16.44 -28.20 -10.69
CA PRO A 155 -16.11 -27.66 -12.00
C PRO A 155 -17.01 -26.48 -12.38
N ASP A 156 -16.43 -25.48 -13.05
CA ASP A 156 -17.16 -24.44 -13.78
C ASP A 156 -17.88 -25.13 -14.96
N GLU A 157 -19.11 -25.63 -14.77
CA GLU A 157 -19.88 -26.21 -15.88
C GLU A 157 -20.16 -25.14 -16.96
N PRO A 158 -19.96 -25.45 -18.26
CA PRO A 158 -20.36 -24.56 -19.36
C PRO A 158 -21.89 -24.40 -19.36
N GLY A 159 -22.38 -23.28 -18.80
CA GLY A 159 -23.80 -23.01 -18.62
C GLY A 159 -24.19 -22.60 -17.19
N GLN A 160 -23.35 -22.89 -16.19
CA GLN A 160 -23.47 -22.40 -14.81
C GLN A 160 -22.36 -21.41 -14.42
N ALA A 161 -21.70 -20.78 -15.41
CA ALA A 161 -20.70 -19.76 -15.15
C ALA A 161 -21.28 -18.68 -14.22
N MET A 162 -20.65 -18.50 -13.06
CA MET A 162 -21.15 -17.62 -12.00
C MET A 162 -21.42 -16.23 -12.55
N PRO A 163 -22.68 -15.75 -12.52
CA PRO A 163 -23.06 -14.61 -13.33
C PRO A 163 -22.51 -13.25 -12.82
N TYR A 164 -22.03 -13.20 -11.57
CA TYR A 164 -21.43 -12.00 -10.92
C TYR A 164 -20.14 -12.29 -10.17
N GLY A 165 -19.65 -13.53 -10.22
CA GLY A 165 -18.61 -14.02 -9.33
C GLY A 165 -17.25 -14.15 -9.98
N LEU A 166 -16.24 -14.11 -9.12
CA LEU A 166 -14.89 -14.58 -9.36
C LEU A 166 -14.90 -15.91 -10.15
N SER A 167 -14.20 -15.99 -11.29
CA SER A 167 -14.08 -17.26 -12.03
C SER A 167 -13.40 -18.33 -11.15
N GLY A 168 -13.65 -19.62 -11.36
CA GLY A 168 -12.97 -20.69 -10.61
C GLY A 168 -11.45 -20.57 -10.71
N LYS A 169 -10.92 -20.18 -11.88
CA LYS A 169 -9.50 -19.89 -12.12
C LYS A 169 -9.00 -18.68 -11.32
N THR A 170 -9.78 -17.59 -11.23
CA THR A 170 -9.39 -16.42 -10.44
C THR A 170 -9.42 -16.72 -8.94
N LEU A 171 -10.42 -17.47 -8.47
CA LEU A 171 -10.49 -17.94 -7.08
C LEU A 171 -9.29 -18.81 -6.72
N LEU A 172 -8.95 -19.74 -7.61
CA LEU A 172 -7.77 -20.59 -7.50
C LEU A 172 -6.50 -19.75 -7.28
N PHE A 173 -6.27 -18.72 -8.09
CA PHE A 173 -5.10 -17.85 -7.94
C PHE A 173 -5.11 -17.01 -6.65
N ARG A 174 -6.28 -16.54 -6.20
CA ARG A 174 -6.39 -15.83 -4.91
C ARG A 174 -6.00 -16.74 -3.74
N VAL A 175 -6.51 -17.97 -3.71
CA VAL A 175 -6.20 -18.96 -2.66
C VAL A 175 -4.73 -19.39 -2.71
N ILE A 176 -4.20 -19.67 -3.90
CA ILE A 176 -2.79 -19.99 -4.09
C ILE A 176 -1.90 -18.82 -3.65
N GLY A 177 -2.26 -17.58 -3.97
CA GLY A 177 -1.54 -16.40 -3.52
C GLY A 177 -1.39 -16.35 -1.99
N GLN A 178 -2.46 -16.71 -1.25
CA GLN A 178 -2.46 -16.77 0.21
C GLN A 178 -1.60 -17.91 0.78
N ILE A 179 -1.55 -19.05 0.09
CA ILE A 179 -0.66 -20.19 0.40
C ILE A 179 0.80 -19.78 0.21
N VAL A 180 1.14 -19.17 -0.93
CA VAL A 180 2.53 -18.78 -1.24
C VAL A 180 2.99 -17.62 -0.34
N ALA A 181 2.12 -16.67 -0.01
CA ALA A 181 2.40 -15.60 0.95
C ALA A 181 2.81 -16.16 2.32
N ARG A 182 2.03 -17.10 2.87
CA ARG A 182 2.33 -17.74 4.15
C ARG A 182 3.59 -18.60 4.09
N ARG A 183 3.78 -19.35 3.00
CA ARG A 183 5.04 -20.09 2.76
C ARG A 183 6.27 -19.18 2.79
N SER A 184 6.14 -17.94 2.32
CA SER A 184 7.25 -16.99 2.23
C SER A 184 7.50 -16.26 3.54
N LEU A 185 6.45 -15.88 4.27
CA LEU A 185 6.55 -15.05 5.48
C LEU A 185 6.73 -15.86 6.78
N TYR A 186 6.29 -17.11 6.83
CA TYR A 186 6.54 -17.98 8.00
C TYR A 186 7.99 -18.44 8.02
N CYS A 187 8.64 -18.33 9.18
CA CYS A 187 10.03 -18.77 9.37
C CYS A 187 10.15 -20.30 9.52
N THR A 188 9.04 -20.97 9.89
CA THR A 188 8.92 -22.43 9.91
C THR A 188 8.37 -22.94 8.58
N PRO A 189 8.77 -24.14 8.12
CA PRO A 189 8.25 -24.71 6.87
C PRO A 189 6.73 -24.87 6.95
N TRP A 190 6.00 -24.00 6.26
CA TRP A 190 4.54 -23.96 6.28
C TRP A 190 3.93 -25.14 5.51
N LEU A 191 4.53 -25.53 4.38
CA LEU A 191 4.13 -26.70 3.57
C LEU A 191 5.13 -27.84 3.71
N THR A 192 4.62 -29.07 3.76
CA THR A 192 5.43 -30.29 3.63
C THR A 192 5.64 -30.67 2.16
N ALA A 193 6.57 -31.58 1.87
CA ALA A 193 6.75 -32.10 0.50
C ALA A 193 5.49 -32.80 -0.03
N SER A 194 4.74 -33.46 0.87
CA SER A 194 3.45 -34.07 0.53
C SER A 194 2.41 -33.01 0.15
N ASP A 195 2.30 -31.93 0.96
CA ASP A 195 1.37 -30.83 0.69
C ASP A 195 1.66 -30.19 -0.68
N ILE A 196 2.94 -30.01 -1.03
CA ILE A 196 3.35 -29.45 -2.33
C ILE A 196 2.96 -30.37 -3.48
N SER A 197 3.22 -31.67 -3.36
CA SER A 197 2.86 -32.64 -4.39
C SER A 197 1.35 -32.66 -4.63
N ASP A 198 0.57 -32.54 -3.56
CA ASP A 198 -0.89 -32.55 -3.58
C ASP A 198 -1.48 -31.26 -4.18
N ILE A 199 -0.90 -30.10 -3.85
CA ILE A 199 -1.26 -28.83 -4.51
C ILE A 199 -0.99 -28.93 -6.02
N LEU A 200 0.20 -29.40 -6.43
CA LEU A 200 0.57 -29.45 -7.84
C LEU A 200 -0.30 -30.45 -8.63
N SER A 201 -0.64 -31.61 -8.06
CA SER A 201 -1.54 -32.58 -8.70
C SER A 201 -2.97 -32.03 -8.83
N THR A 202 -3.46 -31.28 -7.83
CA THR A 202 -4.79 -30.66 -7.85
C THR A 202 -4.89 -29.53 -8.88
N VAL A 203 -3.82 -28.74 -9.02
CA VAL A 203 -3.79 -27.56 -9.91
C VAL A 203 -3.51 -27.92 -11.37
N ALA A 204 -2.71 -28.96 -11.64
CA ALA A 204 -2.34 -29.39 -13.00
C ALA A 204 -3.53 -29.54 -13.98
N PRO A 205 -4.64 -30.23 -13.65
CA PRO A 205 -5.77 -30.37 -14.56
C PRO A 205 -6.53 -29.06 -14.81
N MET A 206 -6.44 -28.09 -13.89
CA MET A 206 -7.15 -26.80 -13.98
C MET A 206 -6.40 -25.75 -14.82
N LEU A 207 -5.10 -25.95 -15.07
CA LEU A 207 -4.23 -25.01 -15.79
C LEU A 207 -3.66 -25.61 -17.09
N THR A 208 -4.32 -26.63 -17.66
CA THR A 208 -3.90 -27.27 -18.92
C THR A 208 -3.81 -26.29 -20.09
N GLU A 209 -4.68 -25.28 -20.12
CA GLU A 209 -4.71 -24.23 -21.15
C GLU A 209 -3.70 -23.08 -20.91
N ASP A 210 -3.00 -23.06 -19.76
CA ASP A 210 -2.11 -21.97 -19.35
C ASP A 210 -0.77 -22.51 -18.80
N PRO A 211 0.13 -22.99 -19.69
CA PRO A 211 1.36 -23.66 -19.28
C PRO A 211 2.34 -22.71 -18.57
N ILE A 212 2.28 -21.41 -18.87
CA ILE A 212 3.13 -20.40 -18.23
C ILE A 212 2.74 -20.28 -16.76
N ALA A 213 1.43 -20.11 -16.47
CA ALA A 213 0.95 -20.03 -15.09
C ALA A 213 1.34 -21.27 -14.26
N TYR A 214 1.18 -22.47 -14.82
CA TYR A 214 1.58 -23.71 -14.14
C TYR A 214 3.09 -23.76 -13.90
N SER A 215 3.92 -23.35 -14.86
CA SER A 215 5.37 -23.32 -14.69
C SER A 215 5.81 -22.37 -13.56
N THR A 216 5.22 -21.17 -13.49
CA THR A 216 5.51 -20.20 -12.43
C THR A 216 5.09 -20.72 -11.05
N LEU A 217 3.91 -21.35 -10.95
CA LEU A 217 3.49 -21.98 -9.69
C LEU A 217 4.43 -23.10 -9.29
N LYS A 218 4.84 -23.94 -10.25
CA LYS A 218 5.81 -25.00 -9.99
C LYS A 218 7.12 -24.42 -9.48
N GLU A 219 7.63 -23.33 -10.03
CA GLU A 219 8.84 -22.66 -9.50
C GLU A 219 8.63 -22.18 -8.05
N LEU A 220 7.55 -21.46 -7.78
CA LEU A 220 7.21 -20.95 -6.44
C LEU A 220 7.09 -22.07 -5.38
N PHE A 221 6.67 -23.26 -5.77
CA PHE A 221 6.53 -24.41 -4.88
C PHE A 221 7.72 -25.38 -4.85
N SER A 222 8.49 -25.48 -5.94
CA SER A 222 9.59 -26.47 -6.08
C SER A 222 10.92 -25.96 -5.52
N TYR A 223 11.17 -24.66 -5.54
CA TYR A 223 12.39 -24.09 -4.96
C TYR A 223 12.29 -23.93 -3.44
N SER A 224 13.43 -23.67 -2.79
CA SER A 224 13.49 -23.40 -1.36
C SER A 224 12.56 -22.25 -0.96
N THR A 225 12.07 -22.24 0.28
CA THR A 225 11.23 -21.14 0.81
C THR A 225 11.90 -19.78 0.64
N THR A 226 13.22 -19.72 0.81
CA THR A 226 14.06 -18.54 0.56
C THR A 226 13.99 -18.04 -0.88
N ALA A 227 14.02 -18.94 -1.88
CA ALA A 227 13.93 -18.55 -3.28
C ALA A 227 12.55 -17.98 -3.63
N ALA A 228 11.49 -18.61 -3.13
CA ALA A 228 10.11 -18.11 -3.29
C ALA A 228 9.93 -16.72 -2.64
N PHE A 229 10.54 -16.52 -1.47
CA PHE A 229 10.56 -15.22 -0.79
C PHE A 229 11.18 -14.12 -1.66
N TYR A 230 12.39 -14.34 -2.20
CA TYR A 230 13.05 -13.33 -3.04
C TYR A 230 12.29 -13.09 -4.34
N GLN A 231 11.75 -14.14 -4.97
CA GLN A 231 10.97 -13.98 -6.20
C GLN A 231 9.74 -13.06 -6.01
N LEU A 232 9.09 -13.13 -4.83
CA LEU A 232 7.91 -12.33 -4.52
C LEU A 232 8.22 -10.96 -3.93
N LEU A 233 9.13 -10.89 -2.95
CA LEU A 233 9.29 -9.73 -2.07
C LEU A 233 10.54 -8.89 -2.38
N GLN A 234 11.41 -9.33 -3.29
CA GLN A 234 12.55 -8.51 -3.68
C GLN A 234 12.07 -7.23 -4.40
N GLY A 235 12.48 -6.07 -3.88
CA GLY A 235 12.17 -4.78 -4.48
C GLY A 235 10.72 -4.31 -4.35
N VAL A 236 9.93 -4.87 -3.42
CA VAL A 236 8.52 -4.48 -3.20
C VAL A 236 8.35 -3.15 -2.48
N PHE A 237 9.38 -2.70 -1.75
CA PHE A 237 9.35 -1.44 -1.00
C PHE A 237 10.26 -0.39 -1.61
N HIS A 238 9.81 0.86 -1.53
CA HIS A 238 10.64 2.04 -1.65
C HIS A 238 10.84 2.61 -0.24
N ILE A 239 12.10 2.81 0.16
CA ILE A 239 12.45 3.25 1.51
C ILE A 239 13.19 4.59 1.42
N GLU A 240 12.70 5.55 2.19
CA GLU A 240 13.24 6.90 2.29
C GLU A 240 13.52 7.23 3.75
N ALA A 241 14.55 8.04 4.01
CA ALA A 241 14.90 8.54 5.32
C ALA A 241 14.68 10.06 5.41
N SER A 242 14.36 10.57 6.60
CA SER A 242 14.23 12.00 6.84
C SER A 242 15.60 12.67 6.91
N THR A 243 15.85 13.61 6.00
CA THR A 243 17.10 14.40 5.95
C THR A 243 16.79 15.89 6.08
N ALA A 244 17.82 16.73 6.19
CA ALA A 244 17.66 18.18 6.24
C ALA A 244 16.97 18.77 4.98
N LYS A 245 17.01 18.06 3.85
CA LYS A 245 16.37 18.46 2.58
C LYS A 245 14.96 17.86 2.39
N GLY A 246 14.49 17.04 3.34
CA GLY A 246 13.26 16.27 3.23
C GLY A 246 13.51 14.78 3.06
N TRP A 247 12.58 14.08 2.40
CA TRP A 247 12.69 12.65 2.13
C TRP A 247 13.76 12.37 1.07
N GLU A 248 14.77 11.57 1.41
CA GLU A 248 15.77 11.06 0.46
C GLU A 248 15.74 9.52 0.43
N THR A 249 15.75 8.96 -0.78
CA THR A 249 15.71 7.51 -1.01
C THR A 249 17.01 6.82 -0.59
N LEU A 250 16.88 5.70 0.14
CA LEU A 250 18.02 4.85 0.48
C LEU A 250 18.43 3.99 -0.73
N PRO A 251 19.70 4.04 -1.18
CA PRO A 251 20.13 3.37 -2.41
C PRO A 251 20.28 1.85 -2.24
N ASN A 252 20.78 1.39 -1.10
CA ASN A 252 21.14 -0.01 -0.86
C ASN A 252 20.23 -0.62 0.21
N VAL A 253 19.09 -1.16 -0.22
CA VAL A 253 18.10 -1.80 0.65
C VAL A 253 17.95 -3.27 0.26
N GLU A 254 18.16 -4.14 1.22
CA GLU A 254 18.00 -5.59 1.08
C GLU A 254 16.84 -6.07 1.95
N ILE A 255 16.05 -7.01 1.43
CA ILE A 255 14.94 -7.63 2.15
C ILE A 255 15.26 -9.11 2.26
N HIS A 256 15.27 -9.65 3.48
CA HIS A 256 15.59 -11.04 3.76
C HIS A 256 14.46 -11.74 4.52
N PRO A 257 14.29 -13.06 4.35
CA PRO A 257 13.42 -13.84 5.21
C PRO A 257 13.99 -13.87 6.63
N CYS A 258 13.12 -13.84 7.63
CA CYS A 258 13.53 -13.98 9.02
C CYS A 258 13.92 -15.42 9.36
N THR A 259 14.78 -15.55 10.35
CA THR A 259 15.10 -16.85 10.99
C THR A 259 14.12 -17.16 12.12
N SER A 260 13.98 -18.43 12.49
CA SER A 260 13.11 -18.86 13.60
C SER A 260 13.51 -18.29 14.97
N ALA A 261 14.74 -17.80 15.11
CA ALA A 261 15.21 -17.11 16.31
C ALA A 261 14.78 -15.63 16.35
N GLU A 262 14.56 -15.00 15.19
CA GLU A 262 14.14 -13.60 15.09
C GLU A 262 12.62 -13.46 15.25
N CYS A 263 11.82 -14.17 14.45
CA CYS A 263 10.37 -14.12 14.56
C CYS A 263 9.69 -15.40 14.06
N GLN A 264 8.38 -15.53 14.30
CA GLN A 264 7.58 -16.63 13.76
C GLN A 264 7.08 -16.33 12.34
N ILE A 265 6.58 -15.11 12.14
CA ILE A 265 6.02 -14.60 10.88
C ILE A 265 6.56 -13.18 10.69
N GLY A 266 7.19 -12.91 9.55
CA GLY A 266 7.78 -11.60 9.31
C GLY A 266 8.89 -11.62 8.28
N PHE A 267 9.57 -10.50 8.18
CA PHE A 267 10.72 -10.32 7.31
C PHE A 267 11.65 -9.24 7.85
N LYS A 268 12.87 -9.23 7.34
CA LYS A 268 13.93 -8.31 7.75
C LYS A 268 14.29 -7.39 6.61
N VAL A 269 14.37 -6.10 6.90
CA VAL A 269 14.86 -5.07 5.98
C VAL A 269 16.21 -4.59 6.48
N LYS A 270 17.22 -4.60 5.61
CA LYS A 270 18.56 -4.13 5.92
C LYS A 270 18.92 -2.99 4.99
N CYS A 271 19.16 -1.82 5.58
CA CYS A 271 19.53 -0.61 4.86
C CYS A 271 21.01 -0.35 5.07
N HIS A 272 21.78 -0.32 3.99
CA HIS A 272 23.18 0.06 3.96
C HIS A 272 23.29 1.53 3.53
N ILE A 273 23.85 2.37 4.40
CA ILE A 273 23.84 3.82 4.25
C ILE A 273 25.28 4.31 4.27
N ASP A 274 25.79 4.63 3.08
CA ASP A 274 27.18 5.04 2.87
C ASP A 274 27.49 6.39 3.54
N THR A 275 28.77 6.67 3.72
CA THR A 275 29.25 7.94 4.30
C THR A 275 28.89 9.17 3.45
N GLY A 276 28.63 8.99 2.15
CA GLY A 276 28.22 10.06 1.24
C GLY A 276 26.73 10.40 1.29
N PHE A 277 25.90 9.57 1.93
CA PHE A 277 24.47 9.84 2.11
C PHE A 277 24.25 10.91 3.19
N ALA A 278 23.24 11.76 3.04
CA ALA A 278 22.97 12.85 3.96
C ALA A 278 22.73 12.36 5.41
N PRO A 279 22.97 13.21 6.43
CA PRO A 279 22.58 12.93 7.81
C PRO A 279 21.08 12.64 7.92
N ILE A 280 20.72 11.56 8.61
CA ILE A 280 19.33 11.24 8.91
C ILE A 280 18.94 12.00 10.18
N VAL A 281 18.04 12.98 10.05
CA VAL A 281 17.75 13.99 11.06
C VAL A 281 16.26 14.12 11.33
N PRO A 282 15.87 14.60 12.52
CA PRO A 282 14.48 14.88 12.88
C PRO A 282 13.93 16.09 12.10
N LEU A 283 13.18 15.86 11.02
CA LEU A 283 12.56 16.94 10.22
C LEU A 283 11.01 16.88 10.20
N TYR A 284 10.44 15.69 10.38
CA TYR A 284 8.99 15.43 10.26
C TYR A 284 8.37 14.81 11.52
N ALA A 285 9.15 14.62 12.58
CA ALA A 285 8.68 13.93 13.77
C ALA A 285 7.87 14.85 14.67
N SER A 286 6.73 14.35 15.17
CA SER A 286 5.98 14.95 16.28
C SER A 286 6.83 15.10 17.55
N TYR A 287 7.90 14.30 17.65
CA TYR A 287 8.83 14.28 18.77
C TYR A 287 10.20 14.88 18.41
N PRO A 288 10.74 15.79 19.24
CA PRO A 288 12.06 16.34 19.02
C PRO A 288 13.12 15.23 19.10
N HIS A 289 14.13 15.29 18.22
CA HIS A 289 15.29 14.37 18.17
C HIS A 289 15.04 12.95 17.63
N SER A 290 13.80 12.59 17.26
CA SER A 290 13.50 11.33 16.57
C SER A 290 13.51 11.53 15.06
N ALA A 291 14.29 10.74 14.32
CA ALA A 291 14.23 10.73 12.87
C ALA A 291 13.28 9.63 12.37
N SER A 292 12.95 9.69 11.08
CA SER A 292 11.90 8.87 10.49
C SER A 292 12.38 8.09 9.29
N LEU A 293 11.89 6.86 9.17
CA LEU A 293 12.06 6.00 8.02
C LEU A 293 10.69 5.72 7.41
N LYS A 294 10.53 6.03 6.12
CA LYS A 294 9.29 5.89 5.36
C LYS A 294 9.39 4.68 4.45
N ILE A 295 8.48 3.72 4.61
CA ILE A 295 8.38 2.50 3.81
C ILE A 295 7.11 2.58 2.98
N THR A 296 7.23 2.63 1.65
CA THR A 296 6.09 2.70 0.73
C THR A 296 6.09 1.55 -0.26
N LEU A 297 4.91 1.18 -0.74
CA LEU A 297 4.74 0.15 -1.77
C LEU A 297 5.22 0.67 -3.13
N LYS A 298 6.04 -0.12 -3.82
CA LYS A 298 6.48 0.20 -5.19
C LYS A 298 5.37 -0.12 -6.19
N ARG A 299 5.08 0.81 -7.12
CA ARG A 299 4.05 0.61 -8.16
C ARG A 299 4.39 -0.50 -9.17
N GLN A 300 5.68 -0.77 -9.39
CA GLN A 300 6.18 -1.78 -10.31
C GLN A 300 6.96 -2.84 -9.52
N SER A 301 6.25 -3.88 -9.11
CA SER A 301 6.76 -5.05 -8.39
C SER A 301 6.32 -6.34 -9.08
N ASN A 302 7.00 -7.45 -8.77
CA ASN A 302 6.69 -8.76 -9.36
C ASN A 302 5.30 -9.30 -8.97
N CYS A 303 4.74 -8.79 -7.89
CA CYS A 303 3.40 -9.12 -7.39
C CYS A 303 2.67 -7.86 -6.91
N PHE A 304 1.41 -7.98 -6.49
CA PHE A 304 0.67 -6.92 -5.81
C PHE A 304 0.91 -7.02 -4.28
N PRO A 305 1.88 -6.29 -3.70
CA PRO A 305 2.29 -6.48 -2.31
C PRO A 305 1.18 -6.17 -1.30
N TYR A 306 0.28 -5.24 -1.62
CA TYR A 306 -0.86 -4.94 -0.77
C TYR A 306 -1.72 -6.17 -0.46
N ALA A 307 -1.96 -7.02 -1.48
CA ALA A 307 -2.75 -8.24 -1.31
C ALA A 307 -2.06 -9.27 -0.40
N ILE A 308 -0.73 -9.27 -0.34
CA ILE A 308 0.04 -10.14 0.56
C ILE A 308 -0.12 -9.66 2.00
N PHE A 309 0.06 -8.37 2.25
CA PHE A 309 0.15 -7.84 3.60
C PHE A 309 -1.18 -7.44 4.24
N ARG A 310 -2.27 -7.31 3.45
CA ARG A 310 -3.62 -6.96 3.95
C ARG A 310 -4.13 -7.93 5.01
N ASP A 311 -3.74 -9.21 4.93
CA ASP A 311 -4.14 -10.28 5.84
C ASP A 311 -3.18 -10.48 7.03
N PHE A 312 -2.32 -9.50 7.30
CA PHE A 312 -1.41 -9.53 8.45
C PHE A 312 -1.56 -8.29 9.33
N GLU A 313 -1.59 -8.53 10.63
CA GLU A 313 -1.50 -7.54 11.70
C GLU A 313 -0.03 -7.28 12.02
N LEU A 314 0.30 -6.03 12.28
CA LEU A 314 1.61 -5.63 12.72
C LEU A 314 1.69 -5.81 14.23
N SER A 315 2.67 -6.58 14.71
CA SER A 315 2.81 -6.88 16.13
C SER A 315 3.91 -6.07 16.81
N LYS A 316 5.09 -6.00 16.19
CA LYS A 316 6.29 -5.42 16.80
C LYS A 316 7.32 -5.08 15.73
N PHE A 317 8.11 -4.04 15.97
CA PHE A 317 9.36 -3.79 15.25
C PHE A 317 10.56 -4.00 16.16
N GLU A 318 11.59 -4.68 15.65
CA GLU A 318 12.92 -4.68 16.25
C GLU A 318 13.87 -3.95 15.32
N VAL A 319 14.48 -2.89 15.83
CA VAL A 319 15.40 -2.05 15.08
C VAL A 319 16.79 -2.21 15.68
N ALA A 320 17.78 -2.46 14.84
CA ALA A 320 19.18 -2.46 15.23
C ALA A 320 19.95 -1.51 14.31
N ALA A 321 20.70 -0.59 14.90
CA ALA A 321 21.59 0.32 14.18
C ALA A 321 23.05 -0.04 14.51
N GLN A 322 23.88 -0.15 13.47
CA GLN A 322 25.33 -0.29 13.59
C GLN A 322 25.98 0.87 12.86
N VAL A 323 26.81 1.63 13.56
CA VAL A 323 27.49 2.80 13.00
C VAL A 323 28.98 2.70 13.26
N GLN A 324 29.77 2.94 12.22
CA GLN A 324 31.22 2.92 12.27
C GLN A 324 31.80 4.25 11.81
N GLY A 325 32.84 4.71 12.51
CA GLY A 325 33.61 5.89 12.13
C GLY A 325 32.94 7.23 12.48
N VAL A 326 32.21 7.31 13.60
CA VAL A 326 31.66 8.57 14.10
C VAL A 326 32.81 9.48 14.57
N THR A 327 32.93 10.69 14.03
CA THR A 327 34.06 11.60 14.34
C THR A 327 33.65 12.87 15.08
N GLN A 328 32.38 13.30 14.97
CA GLN A 328 31.87 14.47 15.71
C GLN A 328 31.59 14.06 17.15
N LEU A 329 32.61 14.23 17.98
CA LEU A 329 32.61 13.89 19.40
C LEU A 329 33.00 15.15 20.19
N GLN A 330 32.32 15.41 21.30
CA GLN A 330 32.75 16.41 22.27
C GLN A 330 33.61 15.71 23.33
N LEU A 331 34.91 16.02 23.35
CA LEU A 331 35.86 15.45 24.30
C LEU A 331 36.24 16.46 25.37
N PHE A 332 36.39 15.98 26.60
CA PHE A 332 36.83 16.79 27.74
C PHE A 332 37.94 16.07 28.50
N ASN A 333 39.04 16.76 28.74
CA ASN A 333 40.13 16.30 29.60
C ASN A 333 40.25 17.27 30.81
N PRO A 334 41.22 17.07 31.74
CA PRO A 334 41.37 17.96 32.90
C PRO A 334 41.67 19.43 32.55
N GLU A 335 42.14 19.72 31.33
CA GLU A 335 42.45 21.07 30.84
C GLU A 335 41.23 21.74 30.17
N GLY A 336 40.13 21.01 29.96
CA GLY A 336 38.88 21.52 29.39
C GLY A 336 38.39 20.74 28.17
N GLN A 337 37.55 21.39 27.36
CA GLN A 337 37.06 20.82 26.11
C GLN A 337 38.19 20.80 25.06
N VAL A 338 38.30 19.68 24.35
CA VAL A 338 39.33 19.45 23.35
C VAL A 338 38.74 19.57 21.95
N ASP A 339 39.49 20.20 21.03
CA ASP A 339 39.19 20.20 19.61
C ASP A 339 39.70 18.91 18.95
N THR A 340 38.78 18.04 18.53
CA THR A 340 39.09 16.74 17.92
C THR A 340 39.49 16.84 16.44
N ALA A 341 39.38 18.02 15.83
CA ALA A 341 39.78 18.26 14.45
C ALA A 341 41.30 18.40 14.27
N GLN A 342 42.04 18.59 15.36
CA GLN A 342 43.51 18.71 15.39
C GLN A 342 44.13 17.66 16.33
N PRO A 343 45.42 17.33 16.20
CA PRO A 343 46.09 16.47 17.16
C PRO A 343 46.02 17.04 18.58
N PHE A 344 45.66 16.21 19.56
CA PHE A 344 45.45 16.64 20.95
C PHE A 344 46.00 15.65 21.98
N PHE A 345 46.21 16.11 23.20
CA PHE A 345 46.63 15.27 24.31
C PHE A 345 45.43 14.68 25.06
N LEU A 346 45.30 13.35 25.04
CA LEU A 346 44.10 12.65 25.55
C LEU A 346 43.84 12.93 27.03
N PHE A 347 44.90 12.98 27.84
CA PHE A 347 44.82 13.16 29.30
C PHE A 347 45.40 14.51 29.77
N GLY A 348 45.49 15.49 28.86
CA GLY A 348 46.15 16.78 29.09
C GLY A 348 47.66 16.75 28.77
N SER A 349 48.29 17.92 28.80
CA SER A 349 49.71 18.13 28.46
C SER A 349 50.67 17.44 29.43
N GLN A 350 50.28 17.30 30.70
CA GLN A 350 51.02 16.58 31.75
C GLN A 350 50.12 15.55 32.46
N PRO A 351 49.93 14.36 31.88
CA PRO A 351 49.09 13.33 32.48
C PRO A 351 49.57 12.88 33.86
N TYR A 352 48.64 12.77 34.79
CA TYR A 352 48.84 12.26 36.15
C TYR A 352 47.91 11.08 36.43
N LEU A 353 48.14 10.34 37.51
CA LEU A 353 47.26 9.24 37.93
C LEU A 353 45.83 9.76 38.14
N ASP A 354 44.82 9.04 37.68
CA ASP A 354 43.41 9.44 37.65
C ASP A 354 43.03 10.53 36.63
N ALA A 355 43.96 10.98 35.78
CA ALA A 355 43.60 11.82 34.63
C ALA A 355 42.58 11.11 33.72
N TYR A 356 41.68 11.88 33.12
CA TYR A 356 40.50 11.33 32.44
C TYR A 356 40.28 11.93 31.05
N ALA A 357 39.48 11.24 30.25
CA ALA A 357 38.91 11.74 29.01
C ALA A 357 37.42 11.38 29.00
N VAL A 358 36.54 12.39 29.06
CA VAL A 358 35.09 12.24 28.93
C VAL A 358 34.69 12.41 27.47
N ILE A 359 33.88 11.50 26.97
CA ILE A 359 33.39 11.42 25.60
C ILE A 359 31.87 11.66 25.65
N ALA A 360 31.43 12.70 24.95
CA ALA A 360 30.02 13.06 24.83
C ALA A 360 29.60 13.12 23.35
N ASN A 361 28.46 12.52 23.05
CA ASN A 361 27.85 12.55 21.72
C ASN A 361 26.32 12.42 21.88
N GLU A 362 25.57 13.40 21.36
CA GLU A 362 24.11 13.48 21.53
C GLU A 362 23.39 12.29 20.89
N GLU A 363 23.82 11.90 19.69
CA GLU A 363 23.22 10.81 18.92
C GLU A 363 23.20 9.50 19.71
N ILE A 364 24.33 9.14 20.33
CA ILE A 364 24.48 7.90 21.10
C ILE A 364 23.76 8.02 22.44
N ALA A 365 23.88 9.18 23.08
CA ALA A 365 23.26 9.49 24.36
C ALA A 365 21.74 9.20 24.39
N ARG A 366 21.05 9.35 23.25
CA ARG A 366 19.60 9.17 23.13
C ARG A 366 19.15 7.75 22.78
N LYS A 367 20.08 6.82 22.54
CA LYS A 367 19.78 5.47 22.05
C LYS A 367 20.05 4.40 23.10
N SER A 368 19.33 3.29 23.03
CA SER A 368 19.62 2.10 23.83
C SER A 368 20.82 1.34 23.24
N VAL A 369 22.01 1.78 23.63
CA VAL A 369 23.28 1.29 23.09
C VAL A 369 23.67 -0.04 23.70
N THR A 370 24.04 -1.01 22.86
CA THR A 370 24.44 -2.36 23.29
C THR A 370 25.95 -2.55 23.26
N GLN A 371 26.65 -1.88 22.33
CA GLN A 371 28.10 -1.93 22.22
C GLN A 371 28.64 -0.56 21.83
N VAL A 372 29.75 -0.16 22.44
CA VAL A 372 30.54 1.02 22.04
C VAL A 372 32.00 0.64 21.93
N SER A 373 32.71 1.20 20.95
CA SER A 373 34.14 1.00 20.76
C SER A 373 34.78 2.31 20.31
N LEU A 374 35.89 2.66 20.93
CA LEU A 374 36.68 3.85 20.62
C LEU A 374 37.91 3.46 19.82
N ASN A 375 38.10 4.11 18.68
CA ASN A 375 39.25 3.95 17.82
C ASN A 375 40.16 5.17 17.97
N LEU A 376 41.39 4.93 18.39
CA LEU A 376 42.42 5.94 18.58
C LEU A 376 43.56 5.68 17.59
N HIS A 377 44.03 6.74 16.94
CA HIS A 377 45.27 6.72 16.16
C HIS A 377 46.30 7.62 16.84
N TRP A 378 47.36 7.01 17.35
CA TRP A 378 48.43 7.69 18.08
C TRP A 378 49.38 8.44 17.14
N GLY A 379 49.88 9.58 17.58
CA GLY A 379 51.00 10.30 16.97
C GLY A 379 52.22 10.31 17.89
N GLY A 380 53.41 10.41 17.32
CA GLY A 380 54.65 10.60 18.09
C GLY A 380 55.05 9.41 18.97
N LEU A 381 54.60 8.19 18.66
CA LEU A 381 54.98 6.99 19.41
C LEU A 381 56.51 6.75 19.35
N PRO A 382 57.13 6.20 20.42
CA PRO A 382 58.53 5.81 20.40
C PRO A 382 58.86 4.82 19.27
N ALA A 383 59.87 5.16 18.44
CA ALA A 383 60.27 4.36 17.26
C ALA A 383 61.15 3.13 17.57
N GLY A 384 61.50 2.90 18.84
CA GLY A 384 62.36 1.80 19.26
C GLY A 384 61.70 0.42 19.12
N SER A 385 62.50 -0.63 18.94
CA SER A 385 62.00 -2.01 18.76
C SER A 385 61.31 -2.58 20.01
N ASP A 386 61.64 -2.06 21.19
CA ASP A 386 61.05 -2.45 22.48
C ASP A 386 60.06 -1.39 23.04
N GLY A 387 59.65 -0.42 22.22
CA GLY A 387 58.64 0.58 22.58
C GLY A 387 59.00 1.37 23.84
N PHE A 388 58.08 1.39 24.82
CA PHE A 388 58.24 2.18 26.05
C PHE A 388 59.36 1.67 26.97
N LYS A 389 59.71 0.39 26.90
CA LYS A 389 60.81 -0.17 27.70
C LYS A 389 62.15 0.47 27.32
N GLN A 390 62.37 0.67 26.03
CA GLN A 390 63.57 1.35 25.53
C GLN A 390 63.51 2.86 25.76
N HIS A 391 62.33 3.47 25.55
CA HIS A 391 62.15 4.92 25.72
C HIS A 391 62.43 5.39 27.15
N TYR A 392 61.96 4.62 28.13
CA TYR A 392 62.08 4.92 29.56
C TYR A 392 63.18 4.12 30.28
N GLU A 393 64.18 3.59 29.56
CA GLU A 393 65.26 2.75 30.14
C GLU A 393 65.97 3.41 31.34
N GLN A 394 66.05 4.74 31.36
CA GLN A 394 66.74 5.51 32.40
C GLN A 394 65.84 5.94 33.57
N TYR A 395 64.54 5.61 33.52
CA TYR A 395 63.60 5.99 34.57
C TYR A 395 63.60 4.99 35.73
N PRO A 396 63.29 5.43 36.97
CA PRO A 396 63.28 4.54 38.13
C PRO A 396 62.23 3.41 38.03
N TYR A 397 61.10 3.69 37.38
CA TYR A 397 60.02 2.73 37.18
C TYR A 397 60.25 1.90 35.90
N PRO A 398 60.12 0.57 35.94
CA PRO A 398 60.32 -0.30 34.78
C PRO A 398 59.12 -0.26 33.82
N TYR A 399 59.04 0.78 33.00
CA TYR A 399 57.96 0.93 32.02
C TYR A 399 57.98 -0.18 30.96
N THR A 400 56.80 -0.65 30.62
CA THR A 400 56.52 -1.54 29.49
C THR A 400 55.31 -1.01 28.73
N ASN A 401 55.03 -1.52 27.52
CA ASN A 401 53.84 -1.10 26.79
C ASN A 401 52.54 -1.41 27.54
N ALA A 402 52.56 -2.44 28.39
CA ALA A 402 51.44 -2.83 29.24
C ALA A 402 51.42 -2.10 30.60
N SER A 403 52.36 -1.20 30.91
CA SER A 403 52.33 -0.47 32.18
C SER A 403 51.18 0.54 32.25
N PHE A 404 50.78 1.10 31.11
CA PHE A 404 49.74 2.11 31.02
C PHE A 404 48.36 1.45 31.01
N GLN A 405 47.61 1.62 32.09
CA GLN A 405 46.33 0.96 32.31
C GLN A 405 45.21 2.00 32.44
N LEU A 406 44.06 1.66 31.89
CA LEU A 406 42.84 2.43 31.93
C LEU A 406 41.71 1.62 32.56
N ILE A 407 40.72 2.34 33.07
CA ILE A 407 39.36 1.84 33.25
C ILE A 407 38.41 2.64 32.36
N SER A 408 37.29 2.02 32.01
CA SER A 408 36.16 2.68 31.36
C SER A 408 35.01 2.84 32.32
N GLU A 409 34.38 4.01 32.31
CA GLU A 409 33.23 4.35 33.13
C GLU A 409 32.10 4.90 32.24
N VAL A 410 30.85 4.71 32.66
CA VAL A 410 29.67 5.32 32.06
C VAL A 410 28.93 6.15 33.12
N LEU A 411 28.44 7.32 32.73
CA LEU A 411 27.59 8.12 33.59
C LEU A 411 26.17 7.54 33.58
N SER A 412 25.70 7.14 34.76
CA SER A 412 24.38 6.53 34.96
C SER A 412 23.79 7.04 36.27
N HIS A 413 22.59 7.61 36.21
CA HIS A 413 21.87 8.21 37.33
C HIS A 413 22.70 9.23 38.13
N GLY A 414 23.63 9.94 37.47
CA GLY A 414 24.49 10.96 38.05
C GLY A 414 25.76 10.42 38.71
N GLN A 415 26.01 9.11 38.63
CA GLN A 415 27.23 8.47 39.16
C GLN A 415 28.03 7.83 38.03
N TRP A 416 29.36 7.84 38.15
CA TRP A 416 30.24 7.12 37.24
C TRP A 416 30.29 5.64 37.66
N VAL A 417 29.86 4.76 36.77
CA VAL A 417 29.84 3.31 36.97
C VAL A 417 30.92 2.69 36.09
N GLU A 418 31.83 1.93 36.67
CA GLU A 418 32.85 1.20 35.93
C GLU A 418 32.23 0.11 35.04
N ILE A 419 32.70 0.02 33.80
CA ILE A 419 32.22 -0.94 32.80
C ILE A 419 33.39 -1.66 32.14
N GLY A 420 33.27 -2.97 31.97
CA GLY A 420 34.30 -3.82 31.36
C GLY A 420 35.44 -4.22 32.31
N PRO A 421 36.61 -4.60 31.77
CA PRO A 421 37.70 -5.13 32.58
C PRO A 421 38.38 -4.03 33.41
N ALA A 422 38.80 -4.37 34.64
CA ALA A 422 39.44 -3.45 35.58
C ALA A 422 40.81 -2.91 35.10
N HIS A 423 41.41 -3.53 34.08
CA HIS A 423 42.69 -3.12 33.51
C HIS A 423 42.64 -3.24 31.98
N ILE A 424 42.53 -2.09 31.31
CA ILE A 424 42.61 -1.98 29.86
C ILE A 424 43.98 -1.39 29.50
N PRO A 425 44.86 -2.11 28.79
CA PRO A 425 46.13 -1.53 28.38
C PRO A 425 45.89 -0.40 27.38
N LEU A 426 46.49 0.76 27.60
CA LEU A 426 46.34 1.92 26.71
C LEU A 426 47.01 1.69 25.35
N PHE A 427 48.14 0.96 25.34
CA PHE A 427 48.93 0.69 24.14
C PHE A 427 49.03 -0.80 23.83
N THR A 428 49.26 -1.12 22.55
CA THR A 428 49.44 -2.49 22.07
C THR A 428 50.53 -2.56 21.00
N PRO A 429 51.20 -3.71 20.83
CA PRO A 429 51.18 -4.92 21.67
C PRO A 429 51.88 -4.71 23.02
N ALA A 430 51.67 -5.64 23.97
CA ALA A 430 52.25 -5.59 25.31
C ALA A 430 53.80 -5.62 25.33
N THR A 431 54.41 -6.21 24.29
CA THR A 431 55.86 -6.26 24.06
C THR A 431 56.17 -6.02 22.58
N GLY A 432 57.30 -5.36 22.30
CA GLY A 432 57.75 -5.04 20.94
C GLY A 432 57.31 -3.65 20.44
N PRO A 433 57.32 -3.42 19.12
CA PRO A 433 57.06 -2.11 18.53
C PRO A 433 55.58 -1.71 18.66
N LEU A 434 55.33 -0.47 19.06
CA LEU A 434 54.00 0.07 19.33
C LEU A 434 53.18 0.23 18.04
N ARG A 435 51.89 -0.10 18.11
CA ARG A 435 50.92 0.16 17.03
C ARG A 435 50.32 1.55 17.18
N HIS A 436 50.15 2.22 16.05
CA HIS A 436 49.49 3.52 15.98
C HIS A 436 47.99 3.40 16.23
N ASP A 437 47.36 2.33 15.73
CA ASP A 437 45.94 2.05 15.99
C ASP A 437 45.72 1.35 17.33
N ARG A 438 44.75 1.86 18.09
CA ARG A 438 44.22 1.24 19.30
C ARG A 438 42.69 1.21 19.22
N HIS A 439 42.12 0.05 19.53
CA HIS A 439 40.67 -0.13 19.64
C HIS A 439 40.34 -0.50 21.08
N ILE A 440 39.50 0.32 21.71
CA ILE A 440 39.07 0.16 23.10
C ILE A 440 37.57 -0.12 23.09
N LYS A 441 37.19 -1.35 23.46
CA LYS A 441 35.79 -1.76 23.56
C LYS A 441 35.27 -1.48 24.96
N PHE A 442 34.14 -0.76 25.03
CA PHE A 442 33.35 -0.65 26.26
C PHE A 442 32.47 -1.90 26.37
N SER A 443 32.72 -2.72 27.39
CA SER A 443 31.97 -3.96 27.65
C SER A 443 30.82 -3.70 28.62
N ASP A 444 29.80 -4.57 28.64
CA ASP A 444 28.66 -4.52 29.57
C ASP A 444 27.80 -3.23 29.52
N VAL A 445 27.91 -2.42 28.46
CA VAL A 445 27.16 -1.16 28.28
C VAL A 445 25.65 -1.36 28.49
N LYS A 446 25.08 -2.42 27.91
CA LYS A 446 23.62 -2.72 27.97
C LYS A 446 23.05 -2.80 29.41
N LYS A 447 23.88 -3.11 30.42
CA LYS A 447 23.41 -3.26 31.82
C LYS A 447 23.45 -1.96 32.62
N CYS A 448 24.32 -1.02 32.25
CA CYS A 448 24.65 0.15 33.05
C CYS A 448 24.30 1.47 32.38
N TYR A 449 23.76 1.41 31.15
CA TYR A 449 23.47 2.58 30.33
C TYR A 449 21.97 2.88 30.26
N THR A 450 21.62 4.14 30.47
CA THR A 450 20.25 4.65 30.34
C THR A 450 20.23 5.78 29.31
N PRO A 451 19.34 5.74 28.29
CA PRO A 451 19.23 6.81 27.30
C PRO A 451 18.74 8.13 27.91
N ILE A 452 19.24 9.25 27.40
CA ILE A 452 18.86 10.60 27.81
C ILE A 452 17.58 11.03 27.12
N THR A 453 16.62 11.51 27.90
CA THR A 453 15.37 12.12 27.41
C THR A 453 15.36 13.65 27.48
N GLN A 454 16.29 14.25 28.23
CA GLN A 454 16.41 15.69 28.43
C GLN A 454 17.04 16.43 27.22
N PRO A 455 16.90 17.76 27.13
CA PRO A 455 17.58 18.56 26.11
C PRO A 455 19.11 18.45 26.21
N TRP A 456 19.79 18.40 25.07
CA TRP A 456 21.25 18.33 25.03
C TRP A 456 21.86 19.72 25.24
N PRO A 457 22.69 19.94 26.28
CA PRO A 457 23.33 21.23 26.52
C PRO A 457 24.53 21.45 25.59
N LYS A 458 24.87 22.72 25.33
CA LYS A 458 26.05 23.08 24.50
C LYS A 458 27.36 22.49 25.05
N THR A 459 27.51 22.48 26.38
CA THR A 459 28.64 21.90 27.10
C THR A 459 28.15 20.72 27.95
N PRO A 460 28.12 19.48 27.40
CA PRO A 460 27.54 18.30 28.06
C PRO A 460 28.29 17.86 29.32
N TYR A 461 29.56 18.21 29.46
CA TYR A 461 30.33 17.94 30.65
C TYR A 461 30.81 19.25 31.29
N SER A 462 30.13 19.69 32.35
CA SER A 462 30.53 20.83 33.17
C SER A 462 29.88 20.78 34.55
N ASN A 463 30.35 21.57 35.50
CA ASN A 463 29.69 21.69 36.81
C ASN A 463 28.26 22.25 36.72
N GLN A 464 27.88 22.83 35.57
CA GLN A 464 26.57 23.39 35.30
C GLN A 464 25.70 22.46 34.42
N SER A 465 26.24 21.35 33.90
CA SER A 465 25.47 20.44 33.07
C SER A 465 24.49 19.63 33.92
N GLY A 466 23.21 19.66 33.56
CA GLY A 466 22.17 18.85 34.21
C GLY A 466 22.14 17.38 33.79
N LEU A 467 23.05 16.96 32.88
CA LEU A 467 23.09 15.57 32.38
C LEU A 467 23.46 14.60 33.50
N ARG A 468 22.68 13.52 33.62
CA ARG A 468 22.89 12.46 34.60
C ARG A 468 23.20 11.11 33.97
N ASP A 469 23.13 11.01 32.65
CA ASP A 469 23.26 9.75 31.93
C ASP A 469 23.99 9.98 30.59
N GLY A 470 24.39 8.91 29.91
CA GLY A 470 24.77 8.93 28.49
C GLY A 470 26.18 9.43 28.15
N LEU A 471 27.04 9.71 29.14
CA LEU A 471 28.45 10.07 28.93
C LEU A 471 29.37 8.87 29.17
N PHE A 472 30.44 8.77 28.39
CA PHE A 472 31.48 7.75 28.58
C PHE A 472 32.76 8.42 29.09
N LYS A 473 33.54 7.70 29.89
CA LYS A 473 34.80 8.22 30.44
C LYS A 473 35.88 7.15 30.43
N LEU A 474 37.08 7.55 30.05
CA LEU A 474 38.30 6.76 30.22
C LEU A 474 39.13 7.42 31.32
N LYS A 475 39.63 6.61 32.26
CA LYS A 475 40.42 7.09 33.39
C LYS A 475 41.74 6.33 33.47
N LEU A 476 42.85 7.06 33.61
CA LEU A 476 44.20 6.50 33.73
C LEU A 476 44.43 5.96 35.14
N THR A 477 44.58 4.65 35.30
CA THR A 477 44.74 3.98 36.62
C THR A 477 46.15 3.46 36.87
N GLY A 478 47.02 3.44 35.86
CA GLY A 478 48.40 3.03 36.06
C GLY A 478 49.31 3.43 34.90
N PRO A 479 50.64 3.47 35.13
CA PRO A 479 51.31 3.17 36.40
C PRO A 479 51.26 4.37 37.40
N GLU A 480 51.65 4.18 38.66
CA GLU A 480 51.67 5.25 39.70
C GLU A 480 52.38 6.55 39.25
N PRO A 481 53.58 6.52 38.62
CA PRO A 481 54.22 7.72 38.07
C PRO A 481 53.59 8.24 36.76
N ALA A 482 52.47 7.68 36.30
CA ALA A 482 51.81 7.95 35.03
C ALA A 482 52.78 7.85 33.84
N PHE A 483 53.16 8.97 33.22
CA PHE A 483 54.13 9.02 32.11
C PHE A 483 55.50 9.59 32.51
N GLY A 484 55.76 9.76 33.81
CA GLY A 484 57.05 10.23 34.31
C GLY A 484 57.31 11.73 34.13
N HIS A 485 56.27 12.54 33.87
CA HIS A 485 56.38 14.01 33.77
C HIS A 485 56.91 14.66 35.06
N LYS A 486 56.46 14.16 36.22
CA LYS A 486 56.92 14.60 37.54
C LYS A 486 58.37 14.19 37.83
N ASP A 487 58.79 13.03 37.33
CA ASP A 487 60.09 12.42 37.63
C ASP A 487 61.21 12.94 36.71
N TYR A 488 60.86 13.43 35.51
CA TYR A 488 61.84 13.81 34.49
C TYR A 488 62.80 14.91 34.93
N ALA A 489 62.29 16.01 35.51
CA ALA A 489 63.14 17.14 35.90
C ALA A 489 64.14 16.77 37.01
N PRO A 490 63.74 16.10 38.12
CA PRO A 490 64.69 15.56 39.10
C PRO A 490 65.71 14.60 38.47
N LEU A 491 65.25 13.64 37.66
CA LEU A 491 66.10 12.62 37.03
C LEU A 491 67.15 13.24 36.08
N LEU A 492 66.76 14.25 35.30
CA LEU A 492 67.65 14.97 34.40
C LEU A 492 68.72 15.74 35.20
N SER A 493 68.32 16.44 36.26
CA SER A 493 69.24 17.18 37.14
C SER A 493 70.26 16.25 37.80
N ASP A 494 69.81 15.12 38.34
CA ASP A 494 70.68 14.12 38.97
C ASP A 494 71.65 13.50 37.96
N THR A 495 71.17 13.20 36.75
CA THR A 495 71.99 12.64 35.67
C THR A 495 73.05 13.63 35.19
N LEU A 496 72.72 14.92 35.05
CA LEU A 496 73.66 15.96 34.69
C LEU A 496 74.71 16.17 35.78
N THR A 497 74.29 16.25 37.05
CA THR A 497 75.19 16.40 38.19
C THR A 497 76.16 15.21 38.30
N HIS A 498 75.66 13.98 38.13
CA HIS A 498 76.48 12.78 38.06
C HIS A 498 77.46 12.80 36.87
N ASN A 499 77.03 13.27 35.70
CA ASN A 499 77.85 13.29 34.48
C ASN A 499 78.94 14.36 34.50
N VAL A 500 78.77 15.42 35.29
CA VAL A 500 79.79 16.44 35.55
C VAL A 500 80.83 15.93 36.54
N THR A 501 80.41 15.18 37.56
CA THR A 501 81.30 14.74 38.66
C THR A 501 82.05 13.44 38.38
N ASN A 502 81.50 12.52 37.57
CA ASN A 502 82.07 11.18 37.36
C ASN A 502 82.63 10.97 35.95
N LYS A 503 83.74 10.23 35.84
CA LYS A 503 84.36 9.88 34.53
C LYS A 503 83.48 8.95 33.68
N ARG A 504 82.65 8.11 34.30
CA ARG A 504 81.65 7.28 33.61
C ARG A 504 80.32 8.04 33.53
N LYS A 505 80.01 8.54 32.34
CA LYS A 505 78.75 9.27 32.07
C LYS A 505 77.59 8.29 31.92
N ARG A 506 76.46 8.60 32.58
CA ARG A 506 75.15 7.99 32.37
C ARG A 506 74.49 8.60 31.14
N LYS A 507 73.68 7.82 30.42
CA LYS A 507 72.87 8.34 29.30
C LYS A 507 71.82 9.31 29.85
N LEU A 508 71.54 10.37 29.09
CA LEU A 508 70.49 11.31 29.46
C LEU A 508 69.11 10.62 29.35
N PRO A 509 68.19 10.86 30.29
CA PRO A 509 66.83 10.37 30.16
C PRO A 509 66.14 11.05 28.97
N ASN A 510 65.37 10.27 28.19
CA ASN A 510 64.52 10.82 27.13
C ASN A 510 63.38 11.63 27.77
N PRO A 511 62.81 12.64 27.08
CA PRO A 511 61.63 13.34 27.57
C PRO A 511 60.44 12.38 27.73
N PRO A 512 59.57 12.61 28.74
CA PRO A 512 58.38 11.80 28.96
C PRO A 512 57.43 11.89 27.77
N TYR A 513 56.84 10.77 27.39
CA TYR A 513 55.86 10.72 26.31
C TYR A 513 54.51 11.25 26.80
N THR A 514 53.91 12.17 26.05
CA THR A 514 52.51 12.60 26.27
C THR A 514 51.62 11.94 25.21
N PRO A 515 50.55 11.21 25.59
CA PRO A 515 49.66 10.55 24.64
C PRO A 515 48.98 11.51 23.67
N LEU A 516 49.56 11.63 22.47
CA LEU A 516 49.06 12.46 21.39
C LEU A 516 48.15 11.64 20.48
N VAL A 517 46.87 12.00 20.43
CA VAL A 517 45.89 11.41 19.52
C VAL A 517 45.82 12.27 18.27
N THR A 518 46.03 11.66 17.11
CA THR A 518 45.94 12.34 15.80
C THR A 518 44.59 12.16 15.14
N ARG A 519 43.91 11.03 15.42
CA ARG A 519 42.54 10.77 14.98
C ARG A 519 41.81 9.97 16.03
N ILE A 520 40.55 10.31 16.25
CA ILE A 520 39.63 9.57 17.10
C ILE A 520 38.35 9.30 16.31
N SER A 521 37.82 8.10 16.45
CA SER A 521 36.48 7.80 15.99
C SER A 521 35.79 6.82 16.94
N LEU A 522 34.47 6.75 16.85
CA LEU A 522 33.67 5.88 17.67
C LEU A 522 32.80 4.98 16.79
N ASP A 523 32.73 3.71 17.16
CA ASP A 523 31.84 2.72 16.58
C ASP A 523 30.83 2.30 17.64
N TYR A 524 29.57 2.15 17.28
CA TYR A 524 28.55 1.71 18.22
C TYR A 524 27.45 0.85 17.56
N SER A 525 26.78 0.07 18.41
CA SER A 525 25.56 -0.67 18.06
C SER A 525 24.45 -0.30 19.04
N ALA A 526 23.25 -0.06 18.54
CA ALA A 526 22.06 0.24 19.34
C ALA A 526 20.86 -0.62 18.91
N GLU A 527 19.96 -0.89 19.84
CA GLU A 527 18.76 -1.70 19.62
C GLU A 527 17.52 -0.97 20.17
N ALA A 528 16.42 -0.99 19.43
CA ALA A 528 15.12 -0.51 19.87
C ALA A 528 14.05 -1.56 19.58
N THR A 529 13.08 -1.68 20.47
CA THR A 529 11.91 -2.55 20.31
C THR A 529 10.67 -1.68 20.44
N LEU A 530 9.86 -1.64 19.39
CA LEU A 530 8.56 -0.98 19.41
C LEU A 530 7.49 -2.08 19.43
N ASP A 531 6.97 -2.38 20.63
CA ASP A 531 5.84 -3.30 20.78
C ASP A 531 4.53 -2.51 20.73
N ILE A 532 3.74 -2.76 19.69
CA ILE A 532 2.50 -2.02 19.42
C ILE A 532 1.40 -2.42 20.41
N MET A 533 1.53 -3.59 21.05
CA MET A 533 0.58 -4.09 22.02
C MET A 533 0.92 -3.67 23.45
N ALA A 534 2.16 -3.26 23.71
CA ALA A 534 2.52 -2.78 25.02
C ALA A 534 1.84 -1.42 25.25
N LEU A 535 1.20 -1.26 26.41
CA LEU A 535 0.75 0.04 26.93
C LEU A 535 1.95 0.92 27.34
N ASP A 536 3.14 0.65 26.81
CA ASP A 536 4.33 1.42 27.10
C ASP A 536 4.15 2.82 26.54
N ASP A 537 4.22 3.78 27.46
CA ASP A 537 4.20 5.22 27.22
C ASP A 537 5.55 5.66 26.63
N SER A 538 6.04 4.94 25.60
CA SER A 538 7.27 5.30 24.88
C SER A 538 6.97 6.52 24.00
N ARG A 539 6.91 7.69 24.66
CA ARG A 539 6.57 8.99 24.05
C ARG A 539 7.62 9.53 23.08
N GLN A 540 8.49 8.68 22.54
CA GLN A 540 9.56 9.08 21.62
C GLN A 540 9.43 8.43 20.24
N SER A 541 8.52 7.46 20.11
CA SER A 541 8.34 6.70 18.89
C SER A 541 6.92 6.84 18.37
N GLU A 542 6.79 6.86 17.04
CA GLU A 542 5.52 7.09 16.36
C GLU A 542 5.45 6.20 15.12
N ILE A 543 4.28 5.60 14.87
CA ILE A 543 4.03 4.86 13.62
C ILE A 543 2.82 5.49 12.95
N ILE A 544 3.01 5.89 11.69
CA ILE A 544 1.99 6.55 10.88
C ILE A 544 1.70 5.69 9.66
N HIS A 545 0.43 5.42 9.39
CA HIS A 545 -0.04 4.83 8.15
C HIS A 545 -0.20 5.90 7.07
N LEU A 546 0.31 5.60 5.87
CA LEU A 546 0.14 6.44 4.70
C LEU A 546 -1.01 5.93 3.84
N HIS A 547 -2.06 6.74 3.73
CA HIS A 547 -3.19 6.56 2.83
C HIS A 547 -2.95 7.32 1.52
N PRO A 548 -3.64 6.97 0.42
CA PRO A 548 -3.45 7.65 -0.87
C PRO A 548 -3.62 9.17 -0.82
N PHE A 549 -4.47 9.68 0.07
CA PHE A 549 -4.82 11.10 0.18
C PHE A 549 -4.49 11.74 1.55
N GLY A 550 -3.85 11.01 2.45
CA GLY A 550 -3.65 11.45 3.83
C GLY A 550 -2.87 10.45 4.68
N GLN A 551 -2.88 10.63 5.99
CA GLN A 551 -2.13 9.80 6.93
C GLN A 551 -2.85 9.66 8.28
N ASN A 552 -2.57 8.57 9.00
CA ASN A 552 -3.15 8.32 10.33
C ASN A 552 -2.09 7.76 11.29
N VAL A 553 -2.02 8.31 12.50
CA VAL A 553 -1.14 7.84 13.57
C VAL A 553 -1.75 6.59 14.22
N ILE A 554 -1.05 5.46 14.12
CA ILE A 554 -1.48 4.17 14.69
C ILE A 554 -0.73 3.79 15.97
N TYR A 555 0.38 4.47 16.28
CA TYR A 555 1.12 4.32 17.52
C TYR A 555 1.72 5.67 17.93
N PRO A 556 1.61 6.09 19.20
CA PRO A 556 1.03 5.35 20.34
C PRO A 556 -0.51 5.25 20.28
N THR A 557 -1.06 4.14 20.77
CA THR A 557 -2.50 3.86 20.72
C THR A 557 -3.28 4.79 21.65
N THR A 558 -4.24 5.54 21.11
CA THR A 558 -5.17 6.34 21.94
C THR A 558 -6.29 5.48 22.54
N GLN A 559 -6.89 5.91 23.66
CA GLN A 559 -7.91 5.12 24.39
C GLN A 559 -9.12 4.69 23.52
N LEU A 560 -9.44 5.42 22.45
CA LEU A 560 -10.52 5.10 21.51
C LEU A 560 -10.14 4.01 20.48
N GLN A 561 -8.85 3.82 20.19
CA GLN A 561 -8.32 2.85 19.21
C GLN A 561 -8.08 1.44 19.81
N GLN A 562 -8.45 1.21 21.08
CA GLN A 562 -8.08 0.02 21.86
C GLN A 562 -8.73 -1.31 21.41
N ILE A 563 -9.56 -1.32 20.37
CA ILE A 563 -10.40 -2.50 20.03
C ILE A 563 -9.74 -3.42 18.98
N GLY A 564 -8.67 -2.99 18.27
CA GLY A 564 -8.05 -3.82 17.21
C GLY A 564 -6.55 -3.62 17.05
N ARG A 565 -5.83 -4.70 16.67
CA ARG A 565 -4.41 -4.58 16.26
C ARG A 565 -4.32 -3.87 14.91
N PRO A 566 -3.42 -2.89 14.74
CA PRO A 566 -3.24 -2.28 13.44
C PRO A 566 -2.71 -3.30 12.43
N ARG A 567 -3.22 -3.21 11.20
CA ARG A 567 -2.68 -3.93 10.04
C ARG A 567 -1.29 -3.41 9.68
N PHE A 568 -0.54 -4.14 8.86
CA PHE A 568 0.73 -3.63 8.36
C PHE A 568 0.59 -2.41 7.43
N PHE A 569 -0.51 -2.34 6.68
CA PHE A 569 -0.90 -1.20 5.85
C PHE A 569 -2.38 -0.85 6.07
N PRO A 570 -2.83 0.37 5.68
CA PRO A 570 -4.25 0.72 5.69
C PRO A 570 -5.17 -0.35 5.10
N ASN A 571 -6.27 -0.66 5.79
CA ASN A 571 -7.19 -1.71 5.36
C ASN A 571 -8.33 -1.15 4.51
N TYR A 572 -8.40 -1.56 3.25
CA TYR A 572 -9.51 -1.35 2.34
C TYR A 572 -10.18 -2.71 2.09
N LYS A 573 -11.46 -2.80 2.47
CA LYS A 573 -12.23 -4.06 2.43
C LYS A 573 -12.58 -4.46 1.00
N GLU A 574 -12.90 -3.47 0.17
CA GLU A 574 -13.24 -3.64 -1.24
C GLU A 574 -12.08 -3.23 -2.14
N ASP A 575 -12.11 -3.66 -3.41
CA ASP A 575 -11.03 -3.40 -4.37
C ASP A 575 -11.25 -2.09 -5.17
N GLY A 576 -12.51 -1.65 -5.34
CA GLY A 576 -12.86 -0.43 -6.07
C GLY A 576 -13.50 0.63 -5.16
N HIS A 577 -13.04 1.88 -5.29
CA HIS A 577 -13.51 3.02 -4.49
C HIS A 577 -13.70 4.28 -5.35
N CYS A 578 -14.79 5.01 -5.10
CA CYS A 578 -14.99 6.38 -5.56
C CYS A 578 -15.22 7.28 -4.33
N PHE A 579 -14.40 8.32 -4.19
CA PHE A 579 -14.45 9.27 -3.07
C PHE A 579 -15.07 10.58 -3.55
N ILE A 580 -16.03 11.12 -2.78
CA ILE A 580 -16.79 12.32 -3.09
C ILE A 580 -16.66 13.28 -1.91
N GLY A 581 -15.97 14.39 -2.12
CA GLY A 581 -15.83 15.47 -1.13
C GLY A 581 -16.92 16.53 -1.34
N ILE A 582 -17.70 16.80 -0.29
CA ILE A 582 -18.78 17.79 -0.29
C ILE A 582 -18.33 19.01 0.51
N ALA A 583 -18.30 20.18 -0.15
CA ALA A 583 -18.09 21.46 0.50
C ALA A 583 -19.43 22.02 0.99
N ALA A 584 -19.61 22.07 2.32
CA ALA A 584 -20.79 22.63 2.96
C ALA A 584 -20.40 23.26 4.31
N THR A 585 -21.25 24.13 4.86
CA THR A 585 -21.09 24.66 6.23
C THR A 585 -21.54 23.62 7.26
N GLU A 586 -22.66 22.97 6.99
CA GLU A 586 -23.24 21.86 7.76
C GLU A 586 -23.81 20.86 6.74
N LEU A 587 -23.70 19.56 7.03
CA LEU A 587 -24.25 18.51 6.18
C LEU A 587 -25.00 17.49 7.04
N SER A 588 -26.33 17.47 6.91
CA SER A 588 -27.19 16.49 7.57
C SER A 588 -28.47 16.24 6.78
N GLY A 589 -29.07 15.06 6.97
CA GLY A 589 -30.33 14.68 6.34
C GLY A 589 -30.18 14.36 4.84
N TYR A 590 -31.21 14.69 4.04
CA TYR A 590 -31.29 14.22 2.66
C TYR A 590 -30.35 14.97 1.70
N LEU A 591 -29.43 14.22 1.10
CA LEU A 591 -28.55 14.68 0.03
C LEU A 591 -28.88 13.96 -1.29
N ASN A 592 -29.19 14.75 -2.32
CA ASN A 592 -29.39 14.24 -3.69
C ASN A 592 -28.11 14.40 -4.50
N LEU A 593 -27.58 13.27 -4.99
CA LEU A 593 -26.43 13.19 -5.88
C LEU A 593 -26.86 12.68 -7.25
N PHE A 594 -26.56 13.43 -8.30
CA PHE A 594 -26.83 13.05 -9.67
C PHE A 594 -25.55 12.62 -10.37
N PHE A 595 -25.53 11.38 -10.82
CA PHE A 595 -24.42 10.78 -11.55
C PHE A 595 -24.73 10.77 -13.04
N VAL A 596 -23.80 11.27 -13.84
CA VAL A 596 -23.84 11.21 -15.31
C VAL A 596 -22.82 10.19 -15.77
N PHE A 597 -23.28 9.20 -16.51
CA PHE A 597 -22.48 8.13 -17.10
C PHE A 597 -22.50 8.22 -18.63
N ASP A 598 -21.48 7.65 -19.27
CA ASP A 598 -21.35 7.59 -20.72
C ASP A 598 -22.22 6.51 -21.40
N GLY A 599 -22.84 5.63 -20.60
CA GLY A 599 -23.68 4.53 -21.09
C GLY A 599 -22.90 3.31 -21.61
N SER A 600 -21.59 3.23 -21.36
CA SER A 600 -20.73 2.13 -21.82
C SER A 600 -20.72 0.90 -20.91
N SER A 601 -21.68 0.81 -19.98
CA SER A 601 -21.82 -0.30 -19.04
C SER A 601 -21.78 -1.64 -19.78
N LYS A 602 -20.88 -2.53 -19.32
CA LYS A 602 -20.70 -3.88 -19.88
C LYS A 602 -21.50 -4.93 -19.13
N LEU A 603 -22.39 -4.52 -18.23
CA LEU A 603 -23.18 -5.41 -17.41
C LEU A 603 -24.28 -6.07 -18.25
N LEU A 604 -24.10 -7.36 -18.52
CA LEU A 604 -24.99 -8.16 -19.34
C LEU A 604 -26.21 -8.63 -18.53
N THR A 605 -27.40 -8.50 -19.12
CA THR A 605 -28.59 -9.28 -18.69
C THR A 605 -28.29 -10.78 -18.87
N PRO A 606 -28.73 -11.67 -17.95
CA PRO A 606 -30.02 -11.59 -17.28
C PRO A 606 -30.08 -11.12 -15.81
N TYR A 607 -29.01 -10.64 -15.16
CA TYR A 607 -29.14 -10.37 -13.73
C TYR A 607 -28.82 -8.93 -13.28
N PRO A 608 -29.70 -8.35 -12.43
CA PRO A 608 -29.49 -7.05 -11.83
C PRO A 608 -28.80 -7.23 -10.49
N SER A 609 -27.55 -6.82 -10.37
CA SER A 609 -27.04 -6.07 -9.21
C SER A 609 -25.53 -6.05 -9.28
N THR A 610 -24.98 -4.85 -9.32
CA THR A 610 -23.66 -4.63 -8.77
C THR A 610 -23.85 -4.28 -7.31
N PHE A 611 -23.32 -5.11 -6.41
CA PHE A 611 -23.33 -4.81 -4.99
C PHE A 611 -22.37 -3.65 -4.75
N TYR A 612 -22.88 -2.54 -4.21
CA TYR A 612 -22.08 -1.41 -3.77
C TYR A 612 -22.45 -1.07 -2.34
N THR A 613 -21.49 -0.53 -1.60
CA THR A 613 -21.68 -0.08 -0.23
C THR A 613 -21.28 1.39 -0.14
N TRP A 614 -22.15 2.20 0.45
CA TRP A 614 -21.82 3.58 0.78
C TRP A 614 -21.18 3.69 2.16
N TYR A 615 -20.24 4.60 2.28
CA TYR A 615 -19.57 4.97 3.51
C TYR A 615 -19.53 6.49 3.66
N TYR A 616 -19.45 6.94 4.90
CA TYR A 616 -19.14 8.31 5.29
C TYR A 616 -17.95 8.30 6.25
N LEU A 617 -17.21 9.41 6.30
CA LEU A 617 -16.00 9.54 7.12
C LEU A 617 -16.30 10.33 8.40
N VAL A 618 -15.91 9.77 9.54
CA VAL A 618 -15.95 10.43 10.86
C VAL A 618 -14.64 10.11 11.56
N ASP A 619 -13.92 11.11 12.06
CA ASP A 619 -12.72 10.91 12.90
C ASP A 619 -11.71 9.89 12.32
N ASP A 620 -11.41 10.01 11.02
CA ASP A 620 -10.51 9.10 10.27
C ASP A 620 -10.98 7.65 10.09
N GLU A 621 -12.22 7.33 10.48
CA GLU A 621 -12.86 6.03 10.31
C GLU A 621 -14.01 6.05 9.28
N TRP A 622 -14.01 5.07 8.38
CA TRP A 622 -15.05 4.90 7.38
C TRP A 622 -16.21 4.07 7.94
N HIS A 623 -17.35 4.71 8.19
CA HIS A 623 -18.58 4.08 8.64
C HIS A 623 -19.49 3.74 7.47
N ALA A 624 -20.05 2.52 7.45
CA ALA A 624 -20.96 2.10 6.39
C ALA A 624 -22.35 2.71 6.61
N LEU A 625 -22.94 3.27 5.56
CA LEU A 625 -24.35 3.65 5.56
C LEU A 625 -25.20 2.38 5.53
N SER A 626 -26.21 2.33 6.39
CA SER A 626 -27.19 1.27 6.40
C SER A 626 -28.05 1.33 5.12
N PRO A 627 -28.61 0.20 4.65
CA PRO A 627 -29.49 0.20 3.48
C PRO A 627 -30.70 1.15 3.62
N ASN A 628 -31.16 1.40 4.84
CA ASN A 628 -32.28 2.30 5.11
C ASN A 628 -31.93 3.79 4.90
N GLN A 629 -30.64 4.13 4.90
CA GLN A 629 -30.16 5.49 4.63
C GLN A 629 -29.99 5.75 3.13
N ILE A 630 -30.11 4.73 2.28
CA ILE A 630 -30.20 4.89 0.83
C ILE A 630 -31.68 5.00 0.46
N ILE A 631 -32.20 6.22 0.53
CA ILE A 631 -33.65 6.49 0.41
C ILE A 631 -34.16 6.16 -0.98
N HIS A 632 -33.38 6.48 -2.01
CA HIS A 632 -33.78 6.30 -3.39
C HIS A 632 -32.58 6.18 -4.32
N ASP A 633 -32.58 5.21 -5.22
CA ASP A 633 -31.55 5.04 -6.25
C ASP A 633 -32.22 4.83 -7.63
N THR A 634 -32.08 5.81 -8.51
CA THR A 634 -32.56 5.70 -9.91
C THR A 634 -31.48 5.26 -10.89
N THR A 635 -30.22 5.16 -10.44
CA THR A 635 -29.08 4.75 -11.28
C THR A 635 -29.08 3.26 -11.60
N LEU A 636 -30.02 2.49 -11.00
CA LEU A 636 -30.07 1.03 -11.07
C LEU A 636 -28.74 0.41 -10.63
N SER A 637 -28.19 0.87 -9.50
CA SER A 637 -26.86 0.48 -9.03
C SER A 637 -25.71 0.97 -9.93
N PHE A 638 -25.72 2.25 -10.29
CA PHE A 638 -24.71 2.89 -11.14
C PHE A 638 -24.57 2.26 -12.55
N LEU A 639 -25.62 1.61 -13.04
CA LEU A 639 -25.70 1.15 -14.43
C LEU A 639 -25.99 2.28 -15.39
N THR A 640 -26.74 3.28 -14.95
CA THR A 640 -27.22 4.38 -15.79
C THR A 640 -27.22 5.70 -15.05
N THR A 641 -27.28 6.77 -15.83
CA THR A 641 -27.37 8.14 -15.35
C THR A 641 -28.61 8.30 -14.47
N GLY A 642 -28.45 8.83 -13.27
CA GLY A 642 -29.54 8.90 -12.31
C GLY A 642 -29.17 9.63 -11.01
N ILE A 643 -30.19 9.83 -10.19
CA ILE A 643 -30.11 10.42 -8.85
C ILE A 643 -30.08 9.30 -7.80
N VAL A 644 -29.16 9.45 -6.85
CA VAL A 644 -29.10 8.72 -5.58
C VAL A 644 -29.42 9.72 -4.45
N THR A 645 -30.36 9.37 -3.58
CA THR A 645 -30.73 10.13 -2.40
C THR A 645 -30.24 9.41 -1.16
N LEU A 646 -29.36 10.06 -0.41
CA LEU A 646 -28.77 9.55 0.82
C LEU A 646 -29.32 10.33 2.01
N ASP A 647 -29.53 9.64 3.14
CA ASP A 647 -29.80 10.25 4.43
C ASP A 647 -28.50 10.29 5.25
N ILE A 648 -27.91 11.48 5.34
CA ILE A 648 -26.59 11.71 5.93
C ILE A 648 -26.73 11.87 7.45
N PRO A 649 -25.99 11.07 8.25
CA PRO A 649 -25.91 11.22 9.70
C PRO A 649 -25.42 12.60 10.17
N ASP A 650 -25.87 13.01 11.36
CA ASP A 650 -25.50 14.29 11.98
C ASP A 650 -24.07 14.31 12.56
N ASP A 651 -23.43 13.15 12.72
CA ASP A 651 -22.09 12.99 13.30
C ASP A 651 -20.96 13.16 12.27
N ILE A 652 -21.28 13.33 10.99
CA ILE A 652 -20.29 13.57 9.93
C ILE A 652 -19.53 14.88 10.19
N ASN A 653 -18.20 14.86 10.04
CA ASN A 653 -17.34 16.01 10.31
C ASN A 653 -16.39 16.32 9.14
N THR A 654 -15.56 17.35 9.30
CA THR A 654 -14.64 17.85 8.26
C THR A 654 -13.17 17.78 8.68
N GLU A 655 -12.88 17.32 9.89
CA GLU A 655 -11.53 17.23 10.46
C GLU A 655 -11.03 15.80 10.30
N HIS A 656 -10.08 15.61 9.37
CA HIS A 656 -9.55 14.29 9.03
C HIS A 656 -8.05 14.38 8.72
N GLY A 657 -7.31 13.34 9.11
CA GLY A 657 -5.95 13.06 8.66
C GLY A 657 -5.90 12.15 7.43
N VAL A 658 -6.84 11.20 7.27
CA VAL A 658 -6.80 10.19 6.17
C VAL A 658 -7.24 10.72 4.81
N MET A 659 -8.00 11.82 4.80
CA MET A 659 -8.47 12.55 3.63
C MET A 659 -8.23 14.05 3.81
N PRO A 660 -8.23 14.86 2.74
CA PRO A 660 -8.08 16.32 2.85
C PRO A 660 -9.15 16.93 3.78
N ALA A 661 -8.71 17.68 4.78
CA ALA A 661 -9.58 18.36 5.73
C ALA A 661 -10.38 19.52 5.08
N GLY A 662 -11.50 19.89 5.71
CA GLY A 662 -12.37 20.99 5.28
C GLY A 662 -13.49 20.58 4.30
N LEU A 663 -13.66 19.29 4.04
CA LEU A 663 -14.74 18.71 3.23
C LEU A 663 -15.39 17.55 3.98
N PHE A 664 -16.69 17.34 3.76
CA PHE A 664 -17.38 16.13 4.20
C PHE A 664 -17.16 15.03 3.17
N TRP A 665 -16.68 13.87 3.60
CA TRP A 665 -16.33 12.78 2.67
C TRP A 665 -17.35 11.65 2.65
N LEU A 666 -17.80 11.33 1.44
CA LEU A 666 -18.56 10.13 1.14
C LEU A 666 -17.71 9.21 0.26
N ARG A 667 -17.91 7.90 0.40
CA ARG A 667 -17.25 6.91 -0.43
C ARG A 667 -18.25 5.85 -0.86
N VAL A 668 -18.24 5.50 -2.14
CA VAL A 668 -18.91 4.30 -2.63
C VAL A 668 -17.86 3.27 -3.00
N SER A 669 -18.04 2.04 -2.52
CA SER A 669 -17.09 0.94 -2.72
C SER A 669 -17.77 -0.29 -3.30
N THR A 670 -17.01 -1.08 -4.07
CA THR A 670 -17.45 -2.38 -4.57
C THR A 670 -16.27 -3.32 -4.80
N ASN A 671 -16.50 -4.61 -4.56
CA ASN A 671 -15.60 -5.69 -4.94
C ASN A 671 -16.07 -6.44 -6.20
N LYS A 672 -17.21 -6.07 -6.78
CA LYS A 672 -17.83 -6.81 -7.88
C LYS A 672 -17.92 -5.99 -9.15
N GLY A 673 -17.39 -6.54 -10.24
CA GLY A 673 -17.61 -5.99 -11.58
C GLY A 673 -17.00 -4.62 -11.81
N ILE A 674 -15.84 -4.31 -11.20
CA ILE A 674 -15.12 -3.03 -11.34
C ILE A 674 -14.96 -2.64 -12.82
N ASP A 675 -14.51 -3.57 -13.67
CA ASP A 675 -14.32 -3.34 -15.12
C ASP A 675 -15.63 -3.30 -15.95
N ARG A 676 -16.78 -3.44 -15.28
CA ARG A 676 -18.09 -3.53 -15.93
C ARG A 676 -18.97 -2.29 -15.71
N TYR A 677 -18.63 -1.42 -14.76
CA TYR A 677 -19.29 -0.14 -14.58
C TYR A 677 -19.01 0.81 -15.76
N PRO A 678 -19.95 1.70 -16.10
CA PRO A 678 -19.73 2.75 -17.09
C PRO A 678 -18.78 3.83 -16.58
N ASP A 679 -18.18 4.59 -17.49
CA ASP A 679 -17.33 5.72 -17.12
C ASP A 679 -18.18 6.87 -16.54
N CYS A 680 -17.84 7.30 -15.32
CA CYS A 680 -18.50 8.44 -14.68
C CYS A 680 -17.98 9.75 -15.28
N LEU A 681 -18.87 10.49 -15.94
CA LEU A 681 -18.54 11.76 -16.58
C LEU A 681 -18.69 12.93 -15.61
N HIS A 682 -19.70 12.90 -14.72
CA HIS A 682 -19.98 14.01 -13.83
C HIS A 682 -20.80 13.59 -12.60
N VAL A 683 -20.62 14.34 -11.50
CA VAL A 683 -21.43 14.25 -10.29
C VAL A 683 -21.90 15.65 -9.90
N ALA A 684 -23.20 15.81 -9.65
CA ALA A 684 -23.81 17.08 -9.22
C ALA A 684 -24.66 16.90 -7.96
N THR A 685 -24.71 17.92 -7.10
CA THR A 685 -25.48 17.92 -5.86
C THR A 685 -26.81 18.65 -6.02
N HIS A 686 -27.77 18.37 -5.13
CA HIS A 686 -29.10 19.03 -5.05
C HIS A 686 -29.93 18.96 -6.34
N VAL A 687 -29.73 17.91 -7.14
CA VAL A 687 -30.48 17.70 -8.37
C VAL A 687 -31.82 17.03 -8.07
N VAL A 688 -32.87 17.50 -8.73
CA VAL A 688 -34.23 16.94 -8.62
C VAL A 688 -34.84 16.72 -10.00
N LYS A 689 -35.66 15.67 -10.12
CA LYS A 689 -36.43 15.41 -11.33
C LYS A 689 -37.73 16.21 -11.29
N VAL A 690 -37.97 17.00 -12.34
CA VAL A 690 -39.21 17.77 -12.51
C VAL A 690 -40.02 17.17 -13.65
N MET A 691 -41.30 16.89 -13.41
CA MET A 691 -42.26 16.49 -14.45
C MET A 691 -43.23 17.64 -14.70
N GLY A 692 -43.30 18.11 -15.94
CA GLY A 692 -44.28 19.10 -16.35
C GLY A 692 -45.64 18.45 -16.66
N LYS A 693 -46.73 19.16 -16.37
CA LYS A 693 -48.05 18.87 -16.92
C LYS A 693 -48.42 20.04 -17.84
N GLY A 694 -48.64 19.75 -19.13
CA GLY A 694 -49.14 20.73 -20.09
C GLY A 694 -48.66 20.46 -21.50
N ALA A 695 -49.56 20.61 -22.48
CA ALA A 695 -49.14 20.93 -23.83
C ALA A 695 -48.36 22.27 -23.77
N PRO A 696 -47.29 22.47 -24.57
CA PRO A 696 -46.74 23.80 -24.72
C PRO A 696 -47.90 24.73 -25.07
N LEU A 697 -48.07 25.84 -24.36
CA LEU A 697 -49.08 26.84 -24.66
C LEU A 697 -48.91 27.24 -26.13
N ALA A 698 -49.72 26.66 -27.01
CA ALA A 698 -49.67 26.94 -28.44
C ALA A 698 -49.98 28.43 -28.71
N ASP A 699 -50.72 29.07 -27.79
CA ASP A 699 -51.09 30.49 -27.87
C ASP A 699 -49.96 31.47 -27.53
N ASP A 700 -48.87 31.03 -26.89
CA ASP A 700 -47.75 31.91 -26.52
C ASP A 700 -46.60 31.91 -27.55
N GLY A 701 -46.67 31.07 -28.59
CA GLY A 701 -45.67 31.03 -29.67
C GLY A 701 -44.25 30.56 -29.29
N VAL A 702 -44.05 30.04 -28.07
CA VAL A 702 -42.74 29.57 -27.61
C VAL A 702 -42.62 28.06 -27.78
N THR A 703 -41.85 27.62 -28.79
CA THR A 703 -41.44 26.22 -28.90
C THR A 703 -40.49 25.88 -27.73
N PRO A 704 -40.75 24.83 -26.94
CA PRO A 704 -39.87 24.44 -25.86
C PRO A 704 -38.51 24.04 -26.46
N ARG A 705 -37.47 24.81 -26.14
CA ARG A 705 -36.08 24.48 -26.49
C ARG A 705 -35.62 23.31 -25.63
N SER A 706 -34.75 22.45 -26.17
CA SER A 706 -34.19 21.30 -25.45
C SER A 706 -33.56 21.69 -24.10
N PHE A 707 -32.97 22.89 -24.02
CA PHE A 707 -32.49 23.51 -22.79
C PHE A 707 -33.10 24.89 -22.60
N SER A 708 -33.62 25.15 -21.41
CA SER A 708 -34.27 26.43 -21.04
C SER A 708 -33.82 26.92 -19.68
N ALA A 709 -33.96 28.23 -19.43
CA ALA A 709 -33.73 28.81 -18.11
C ALA A 709 -34.98 28.63 -17.23
N TRP A 710 -34.79 28.16 -16.00
CA TRP A 710 -35.88 27.86 -15.08
C TRP A 710 -35.92 28.85 -13.91
N ARG A 711 -37.13 29.13 -13.41
CA ARG A 711 -37.36 29.96 -12.23
C ARG A 711 -38.48 29.38 -11.38
N SER A 712 -38.41 29.54 -10.07
CA SER A 712 -39.50 29.12 -9.17
C SER A 712 -40.65 30.11 -9.20
N ILE A 713 -41.89 29.60 -9.12
CA ILE A 713 -43.10 30.40 -8.91
C ILE A 713 -43.88 29.76 -7.75
N PRO A 714 -44.09 30.46 -6.61
CA PRO A 714 -43.60 31.81 -6.30
C PRO A 714 -42.05 31.86 -6.20
N ARG A 715 -41.47 33.06 -6.33
CA ARG A 715 -40.03 33.27 -6.16
C ARG A 715 -39.64 32.96 -4.71
N ARG A 716 -38.66 32.08 -4.52
CA ARG A 716 -38.08 31.79 -3.21
C ARG A 716 -36.86 32.70 -2.99
N ALA A 717 -36.83 33.43 -1.88
CA ALA A 717 -35.65 34.19 -1.49
C ALA A 717 -34.46 33.24 -1.26
N ASN A 718 -33.25 33.69 -1.57
CA ASN A 718 -31.99 32.93 -1.45
C ASN A 718 -31.87 31.65 -2.31
N LEU A 719 -32.80 31.40 -3.24
CA LEU A 719 -32.65 30.33 -4.22
C LEU A 719 -31.69 30.77 -5.33
N ALA A 720 -30.59 30.02 -5.48
CA ALA A 720 -29.64 30.21 -6.57
C ALA A 720 -30.28 29.92 -7.94
N PRO A 721 -29.65 30.34 -9.07
CA PRO A 721 -30.15 30.05 -10.41
C PRO A 721 -30.39 28.56 -10.62
N ILE A 722 -31.57 28.20 -11.13
CA ILE A 722 -31.91 26.81 -11.46
C ILE A 722 -31.34 26.49 -12.84
N ALA A 723 -30.46 25.49 -12.90
CA ALA A 723 -29.88 24.99 -14.14
C ALA A 723 -30.51 23.66 -14.56
N GLN A 724 -30.75 23.51 -15.86
CA GLN A 724 -31.20 22.26 -16.46
C GLN A 724 -29.99 21.45 -16.92
N LEU A 725 -29.87 20.20 -16.45
CA LEU A 725 -28.72 19.33 -16.74
C LEU A 725 -28.92 18.48 -18.00
N ASN A 726 -30.12 17.93 -18.18
CA ASN A 726 -30.45 17.06 -19.32
C ASN A 726 -31.44 17.74 -20.26
N PRO A 727 -31.40 17.42 -21.57
CA PRO A 727 -32.38 17.95 -22.50
C PRO A 727 -33.78 17.52 -22.09
N MET A 728 -34.76 18.39 -22.33
CA MET A 728 -36.16 18.05 -22.10
C MET A 728 -36.53 16.86 -23.00
N ILE A 729 -37.06 15.80 -22.38
CA ILE A 729 -37.61 14.67 -23.13
C ILE A 729 -38.73 15.21 -24.02
N LYS A 730 -38.63 15.00 -25.32
CA LYS A 730 -39.64 15.47 -26.28
C LYS A 730 -41.00 14.90 -25.91
N ILE A 731 -42.01 15.76 -25.92
CA ILE A 731 -43.41 15.30 -25.91
C ILE A 731 -43.62 14.55 -27.22
N PRO A 732 -44.19 13.33 -27.20
CA PRO A 732 -44.53 12.62 -28.43
C PRO A 732 -45.35 13.52 -29.34
N GLU A 733 -44.96 13.61 -30.62
CA GLU A 733 -45.76 14.32 -31.63
C GLU A 733 -47.15 13.68 -31.73
N ILE A 734 -48.15 14.47 -32.13
CA ILE A 734 -49.48 13.94 -32.45
C ILE A 734 -49.31 12.87 -33.53
N GLU A 735 -49.80 11.66 -33.26
CA GLU A 735 -49.68 10.52 -34.17
C GLU A 735 -50.27 10.85 -35.55
N SER A 736 -49.52 10.57 -36.63
CA SER A 736 -50.01 10.74 -38.01
C SER A 736 -50.97 9.62 -38.40
N ASP A 737 -51.91 9.87 -39.32
CA ASP A 737 -52.84 8.84 -39.83
C ASP A 737 -52.12 7.57 -40.33
N ARG A 738 -50.96 7.73 -40.98
CA ARG A 738 -50.15 6.61 -41.46
C ARG A 738 -49.56 5.79 -40.30
N HIS A 739 -49.02 6.46 -39.28
CA HIS A 739 -48.50 5.77 -38.10
C HIS A 739 -49.63 5.11 -37.30
N PHE A 740 -50.78 5.77 -37.19
CA PHE A 740 -51.99 5.19 -36.59
C PHE A 740 -52.43 3.91 -37.29
N GLN A 741 -52.54 3.93 -38.62
CA GLN A 741 -52.91 2.73 -39.40
C GLN A 741 -51.90 1.59 -39.22
N MET A 742 -50.61 1.92 -39.22
CA MET A 742 -49.54 0.95 -38.97
C MET A 742 -49.66 0.34 -37.57
N ARG A 743 -49.75 1.17 -36.53
CA ARG A 743 -49.89 0.72 -35.14
C ARG A 743 -51.12 -0.16 -34.95
N VAL A 744 -52.28 0.24 -35.48
CA VAL A 744 -53.52 -0.56 -35.39
C VAL A 744 -53.36 -1.90 -36.11
N SER A 745 -52.79 -1.92 -37.32
CA SER A 745 -52.58 -3.17 -38.08
C SER A 745 -51.61 -4.12 -37.36
N GLU A 746 -50.51 -3.59 -36.80
CA GLU A 746 -49.55 -4.40 -36.06
C GLU A 746 -50.18 -4.92 -34.76
N THR A 747 -50.87 -4.04 -34.01
CA THR A 747 -51.58 -4.40 -32.78
C THR A 747 -52.58 -5.53 -32.99
N LEU A 748 -53.35 -5.51 -34.08
CA LEU A 748 -54.30 -6.59 -34.41
C LEU A 748 -53.62 -7.93 -34.69
N ARG A 749 -52.36 -7.90 -35.17
CA ARG A 749 -51.57 -9.11 -35.46
C ARG A 749 -50.93 -9.69 -34.21
N HIS A 750 -50.12 -8.91 -33.48
CA HIS A 750 -49.42 -9.40 -32.29
C HIS A 750 -50.32 -9.45 -31.04
N LYS A 751 -51.45 -8.74 -31.03
CA LYS A 751 -52.43 -8.70 -29.92
C LYS A 751 -51.80 -8.39 -28.55
N GLY A 752 -50.73 -7.59 -28.56
CA GLY A 752 -49.95 -7.26 -27.36
C GLY A 752 -49.21 -8.44 -26.71
N LYS A 753 -48.97 -9.54 -27.45
CA LYS A 753 -48.27 -10.73 -26.93
C LYS A 753 -47.03 -11.05 -27.77
N ALA A 754 -45.93 -11.36 -27.09
CA ALA A 754 -44.68 -11.76 -27.75
C ALA A 754 -44.64 -13.29 -27.91
N ILE A 755 -44.93 -13.79 -29.13
CA ILE A 755 -44.98 -15.23 -29.42
C ILE A 755 -43.96 -15.60 -30.50
N THR A 756 -44.03 -14.94 -31.66
CA THR A 756 -43.15 -15.19 -32.81
C THR A 756 -42.01 -14.18 -32.86
N PRO A 757 -40.88 -14.47 -33.53
CA PRO A 757 -39.78 -13.51 -33.70
C PRO A 757 -40.22 -12.16 -34.28
N TRP A 758 -41.27 -12.17 -35.13
CA TRP A 758 -41.87 -10.95 -35.68
C TRP A 758 -42.55 -10.12 -34.59
N ASP A 759 -43.31 -10.76 -33.69
CA ASP A 759 -43.99 -10.06 -32.59
C ASP A 759 -42.96 -9.42 -31.65
N TYR A 760 -41.89 -10.14 -31.28
CA TYR A 760 -40.81 -9.57 -30.46
C TYR A 760 -40.21 -8.33 -31.11
N LYS A 761 -39.87 -8.41 -32.40
CA LYS A 761 -39.27 -7.29 -33.15
C LYS A 761 -40.16 -6.05 -33.13
N HIS A 762 -41.42 -6.19 -33.52
CA HIS A 762 -42.32 -5.05 -33.69
C HIS A 762 -42.76 -4.44 -32.35
N LEU A 763 -43.02 -5.28 -31.34
CA LEU A 763 -43.33 -4.80 -29.99
C LEU A 763 -42.19 -3.95 -29.39
N ILE A 764 -40.93 -4.32 -29.67
CA ILE A 764 -39.78 -3.54 -29.23
C ILE A 764 -39.70 -2.23 -29.99
N LEU A 765 -39.77 -2.24 -31.32
CA LEU A 765 -39.69 -1.02 -32.13
C LEU A 765 -40.82 -0.04 -31.84
N GLU A 766 -42.02 -0.53 -31.50
CA GLU A 766 -43.17 0.31 -31.12
C GLU A 766 -42.96 0.99 -29.76
N ASN A 767 -42.48 0.26 -28.75
CA ASN A 767 -42.41 0.76 -27.36
C ASN A 767 -41.08 1.45 -27.03
N PHE A 768 -40.03 1.26 -27.84
CA PHE A 768 -38.66 1.73 -27.56
C PHE A 768 -38.10 2.55 -28.74
N PRO A 769 -38.37 3.87 -28.78
CA PRO A 769 -38.06 4.72 -29.95
C PRO A 769 -36.57 4.96 -30.18
N GLU A 770 -35.69 4.64 -29.23
CA GLU A 770 -34.23 4.78 -29.40
C GLU A 770 -33.64 3.58 -30.18
N VAL A 771 -34.42 2.51 -30.39
CA VAL A 771 -33.98 1.32 -31.13
C VAL A 771 -34.18 1.54 -32.63
N GLY A 772 -33.12 1.37 -33.41
CA GLY A 772 -33.14 1.45 -34.87
C GLY A 772 -33.48 0.11 -35.53
N ALA A 773 -32.85 -0.97 -35.07
CA ALA A 773 -33.13 -2.31 -35.57
C ALA A 773 -33.04 -3.37 -34.48
N VAL A 774 -33.84 -4.42 -34.66
CA VAL A 774 -33.95 -5.56 -33.76
C VAL A 774 -33.81 -6.86 -34.54
N TYR A 775 -32.97 -7.75 -34.02
CA TYR A 775 -32.80 -9.12 -34.49
C TYR A 775 -33.24 -10.09 -33.38
N CYS A 776 -34.14 -11.01 -33.72
CA CYS A 776 -34.67 -11.99 -32.78
C CYS A 776 -34.26 -13.40 -33.24
N PHE A 777 -33.51 -14.10 -32.39
CA PHE A 777 -33.02 -15.45 -32.62
C PHE A 777 -33.76 -16.43 -31.69
N PRO A 778 -34.71 -17.22 -32.23
CA PRO A 778 -35.42 -18.22 -31.44
C PRO A 778 -34.50 -19.39 -31.10
N THR A 779 -34.74 -20.04 -29.96
CA THR A 779 -34.02 -21.25 -29.51
C THR A 779 -32.51 -21.08 -29.41
N ARG A 780 -32.04 -19.87 -29.09
CA ARG A 780 -30.60 -19.57 -28.98
C ARG A 780 -30.29 -18.88 -27.66
N THR A 781 -29.07 -19.11 -27.19
CA THR A 781 -28.46 -18.35 -26.11
C THR A 781 -27.22 -17.65 -26.65
N TYR A 782 -26.69 -16.66 -25.92
CA TYR A 782 -25.50 -15.95 -26.37
C TYR A 782 -24.21 -16.79 -26.26
N TYR A 783 -24.12 -17.66 -25.25
CA TYR A 783 -22.88 -18.36 -24.92
C TYR A 783 -22.71 -19.70 -25.63
N SER A 784 -23.74 -20.17 -26.33
CA SER A 784 -23.73 -21.45 -27.01
C SER A 784 -24.44 -21.34 -28.35
N GLU A 785 -23.83 -21.94 -29.36
CA GLU A 785 -24.44 -22.11 -30.68
C GLU A 785 -25.45 -23.27 -30.69
N ALA A 786 -25.47 -24.10 -29.65
CA ALA A 786 -26.40 -25.21 -29.55
C ALA A 786 -27.85 -24.71 -29.37
N PRO A 787 -28.84 -25.37 -30.01
CA PRO A 787 -30.25 -25.01 -29.83
C PRO A 787 -30.67 -25.16 -28.37
N ALA A 788 -31.22 -24.09 -27.80
CA ALA A 788 -31.71 -24.03 -26.42
C ALA A 788 -33.22 -23.77 -26.42
N ALA A 789 -34.02 -24.84 -26.24
CA ALA A 789 -35.48 -24.72 -26.21
C ALA A 789 -35.95 -23.82 -25.07
N GLY A 790 -36.93 -22.96 -25.33
CA GLY A 790 -37.44 -22.00 -24.34
C GLY A 790 -36.61 -20.72 -24.19
N HIS A 791 -35.48 -20.59 -24.91
CA HIS A 791 -34.66 -19.38 -24.93
C HIS A 791 -34.90 -18.53 -26.18
N VAL A 792 -34.89 -17.21 -26.01
CA VAL A 792 -34.98 -16.23 -27.09
C VAL A 792 -33.88 -15.20 -26.89
N LEU A 793 -32.97 -15.10 -27.87
CA LEU A 793 -31.91 -14.10 -27.89
C LEU A 793 -32.33 -12.92 -28.78
N ILE A 794 -32.24 -11.71 -28.24
CA ILE A 794 -32.63 -10.47 -28.92
C ILE A 794 -31.41 -9.57 -28.97
N ILE A 795 -31.06 -9.13 -30.18
CA ILE A 795 -30.00 -8.16 -30.43
C ILE A 795 -30.62 -6.86 -30.89
N VAL A 796 -30.32 -5.77 -30.20
CA VAL A 796 -30.86 -4.43 -30.50
C VAL A 796 -29.74 -3.46 -30.87
N THR A 797 -30.04 -2.55 -31.79
CA THR A 797 -29.12 -1.51 -32.26
C THR A 797 -29.75 -0.13 -32.12
N PRO A 798 -28.99 0.92 -31.78
CA PRO A 798 -29.54 2.27 -31.64
C PRO A 798 -29.94 2.87 -32.98
N ILE A 799 -30.92 3.77 -32.98
CA ILE A 799 -31.38 4.50 -34.17
C ILE A 799 -30.37 5.56 -34.64
N ASN A 800 -29.66 6.18 -33.69
CA ASN A 800 -28.66 7.21 -33.97
C ASN A 800 -27.28 6.58 -34.12
N THR A 801 -26.87 6.30 -35.37
CA THR A 801 -25.62 5.59 -35.67
C THR A 801 -24.53 6.46 -36.29
N SER A 802 -24.73 7.78 -36.43
CA SER A 802 -23.79 8.68 -37.14
C SER A 802 -22.32 8.52 -36.70
N CYS A 803 -21.42 8.42 -37.69
CA CYS A 803 -19.99 8.20 -37.51
C CYS A 803 -19.17 9.19 -38.35
N ASP A 804 -18.14 9.77 -37.75
CA ASP A 804 -17.23 10.74 -38.38
C ASP A 804 -15.97 10.09 -38.99
N HIS A 805 -15.78 8.77 -38.77
CA HIS A 805 -14.67 7.94 -39.24
C HIS A 805 -13.25 8.38 -38.83
N SER A 806 -13.14 9.25 -37.82
CA SER A 806 -11.86 9.56 -37.17
C SER A 806 -11.39 8.33 -36.38
N LEU A 807 -12.25 7.85 -35.47
CA LEU A 807 -12.17 6.62 -34.70
C LEU A 807 -13.58 5.99 -34.61
N CYS A 808 -13.89 5.03 -35.48
CA CYS A 808 -15.19 4.36 -35.47
C CYS A 808 -15.40 3.58 -34.16
N ALA A 809 -16.17 4.15 -33.23
CA ALA A 809 -16.54 3.50 -31.97
C ALA A 809 -17.82 2.66 -32.14
N PRO A 810 -17.93 1.52 -31.43
CA PRO A 810 -19.17 0.75 -31.37
C PRO A 810 -20.30 1.60 -30.77
N LYS A 811 -21.42 1.73 -31.49
CA LYS A 811 -22.65 2.37 -30.99
C LYS A 811 -23.50 1.33 -30.27
N GLN A 812 -23.87 1.61 -29.03
CA GLN A 812 -24.57 0.67 -28.16
C GLN A 812 -25.70 1.39 -27.43
N LEU A 813 -26.75 0.65 -27.08
CA LEU A 813 -27.78 1.14 -26.18
C LEU A 813 -27.31 0.92 -24.73
N ASP A 814 -27.71 1.83 -23.86
CA ASP A 814 -27.39 1.73 -22.44
C ASP A 814 -27.98 0.43 -21.83
N SER A 815 -27.26 -0.16 -20.86
CA SER A 815 -27.65 -1.39 -20.18
C SER A 815 -29.03 -1.28 -19.51
N SER A 816 -29.37 -0.09 -18.98
CA SER A 816 -30.70 0.18 -18.40
C SER A 816 -31.84 0.07 -19.42
N TYR A 817 -31.56 0.47 -20.67
CA TYR A 817 -32.50 0.39 -21.77
C TYR A 817 -32.74 -1.05 -22.18
N LEU A 818 -31.66 -1.85 -22.28
CA LEU A 818 -31.76 -3.30 -22.52
C LEU A 818 -32.57 -4.01 -21.43
N LEU A 819 -32.37 -3.64 -20.15
CA LEU A 819 -33.11 -4.19 -19.03
C LEU A 819 -34.60 -3.81 -19.08
N SER A 820 -34.91 -2.57 -19.46
CA SER A 820 -36.29 -2.12 -19.66
C SER A 820 -36.98 -2.91 -20.77
N ILE A 821 -36.31 -3.11 -21.91
CA ILE A 821 -36.81 -3.96 -23.00
C ILE A 821 -37.09 -5.38 -22.49
N ARG A 822 -36.13 -5.97 -21.78
CA ARG A 822 -36.28 -7.33 -21.26
C ARG A 822 -37.45 -7.46 -20.28
N ARG A 823 -37.58 -6.55 -19.30
CA ARG A 823 -38.68 -6.56 -18.33
C ARG A 823 -40.03 -6.41 -19.02
N PHE A 824 -40.12 -5.52 -20.01
CA PHE A 824 -41.32 -5.36 -20.83
C PHE A 824 -41.70 -6.66 -21.53
N LEU A 825 -40.75 -7.29 -22.21
CA LEU A 825 -40.98 -8.54 -22.94
C LEU A 825 -41.38 -9.69 -22.01
N GLN A 826 -40.73 -9.82 -20.85
CA GLN A 826 -41.07 -10.84 -19.84
C GLN A 826 -42.50 -10.71 -19.33
N GLY A 827 -43.03 -9.47 -19.25
CA GLY A 827 -44.42 -9.23 -18.84
C GLY A 827 -45.47 -9.63 -19.89
N ILE A 828 -45.08 -9.71 -21.16
CA ILE A 828 -46.00 -9.99 -22.28
C ILE A 828 -45.75 -11.35 -22.96
N SER A 829 -44.63 -12.01 -22.65
CA SER A 829 -44.28 -13.36 -23.09
C SER A 829 -44.91 -14.44 -22.20
N ARG A 830 -44.66 -15.72 -22.52
CA ARG A 830 -45.04 -16.85 -21.66
C ARG A 830 -44.07 -16.98 -20.47
N ALA A 831 -44.58 -17.44 -19.33
CA ALA A 831 -43.82 -17.51 -18.07
C ALA A 831 -42.56 -18.41 -18.11
N HIS A 832 -42.50 -19.40 -19.00
CA HIS A 832 -41.37 -20.33 -19.12
C HIS A 832 -40.31 -19.87 -20.13
N VAL A 833 -40.51 -18.75 -20.83
CA VAL A 833 -39.56 -18.28 -21.84
C VAL A 833 -38.46 -17.46 -21.17
N GLN A 834 -37.21 -17.84 -21.42
CA GLN A 834 -36.04 -17.07 -21.01
C GLN A 834 -35.63 -16.14 -22.14
N ILE A 835 -35.61 -14.84 -21.86
CA ILE A 835 -35.34 -13.80 -22.85
C ILE A 835 -34.03 -13.11 -22.49
N ASP A 836 -33.11 -13.05 -23.44
CA ASP A 836 -31.86 -12.30 -23.36
C ASP A 836 -31.91 -11.13 -24.34
N VAL A 837 -31.59 -9.92 -23.88
CA VAL A 837 -31.56 -8.71 -24.71
C VAL A 837 -30.16 -8.11 -24.65
N ARG A 838 -29.49 -7.97 -25.79
CA ARG A 838 -28.08 -7.57 -25.85
C ARG A 838 -27.79 -6.57 -26.96
N ASN A 839 -26.72 -5.81 -26.77
CA ASN A 839 -26.07 -5.10 -27.86
C ASN A 839 -25.32 -6.11 -28.76
N PRO A 840 -25.14 -5.83 -30.05
CA PRO A 840 -24.29 -6.64 -30.91
C PRO A 840 -22.81 -6.56 -30.50
N GLY A 841 -22.08 -7.64 -30.75
CA GLY A 841 -20.63 -7.64 -30.71
C GLY A 841 -20.06 -6.98 -31.98
N TYR A 842 -19.06 -6.12 -31.81
CA TYR A 842 -18.36 -5.47 -32.92
C TYR A 842 -16.94 -6.00 -33.04
N GLU A 843 -16.63 -6.65 -34.15
CA GLU A 843 -15.28 -7.14 -34.43
C GLU A 843 -14.43 -6.04 -35.08
N LYS A 844 -13.21 -5.84 -34.56
CA LYS A 844 -12.24 -4.92 -35.15
C LYS A 844 -11.37 -5.65 -36.16
N ILE A 845 -11.42 -5.21 -37.42
CA ILE A 845 -10.61 -5.78 -38.50
C ILE A 845 -9.39 -4.89 -38.74
N GLN A 846 -8.18 -5.47 -38.70
CA GLN A 846 -6.95 -4.78 -39.10
C GLN A 846 -6.64 -5.06 -40.57
N ILE A 847 -6.64 -4.02 -41.40
CA ILE A 847 -6.31 -4.13 -42.83
C ILE A 847 -4.89 -3.64 -43.07
N ARG A 848 -4.06 -4.51 -43.66
CA ARG A 848 -2.72 -4.17 -44.13
C ARG A 848 -2.67 -4.41 -45.63
N CYS A 849 -2.47 -3.36 -46.41
CA CYS A 849 -2.38 -3.45 -47.87
C CYS A 849 -1.21 -2.62 -48.39
N LYS A 850 -0.70 -3.01 -49.57
CA LYS A 850 0.30 -2.25 -50.32
C LYS A 850 -0.40 -1.59 -51.49
N VAL A 851 -0.27 -0.27 -51.62
CA VAL A 851 -0.91 0.52 -52.68
C VAL A 851 0.13 1.23 -53.52
N THR A 852 -0.04 1.16 -54.84
CA THR A 852 0.74 1.91 -55.82
C THR A 852 -0.08 3.10 -56.29
N LEU A 853 0.40 4.32 -56.05
CA LEU A 853 -0.27 5.56 -56.46
C LEU A 853 0.21 5.97 -57.87
N LYS A 854 -0.66 6.65 -58.62
CA LYS A 854 -0.31 7.21 -59.94
C LYS A 854 0.75 8.30 -59.81
N GLU A 855 1.59 8.43 -60.83
CA GLU A 855 2.61 9.48 -60.91
C GLU A 855 1.97 10.88 -60.86
N GLY A 856 2.60 11.79 -60.11
CA GLY A 856 2.12 13.17 -59.91
C GLY A 856 1.15 13.39 -58.74
N VAL A 857 0.76 12.33 -58.00
CA VAL A 857 -0.14 12.45 -56.83
C VAL A 857 0.65 12.60 -55.53
N ASN A 858 0.27 13.56 -54.68
CA ASN A 858 0.85 13.73 -53.36
C ASN A 858 0.43 12.58 -52.41
N HIS A 859 1.41 11.85 -51.88
CA HIS A 859 1.19 10.62 -51.10
C HIS A 859 0.34 10.83 -49.85
N GLY A 860 0.57 11.90 -49.06
CA GLY A 860 -0.11 12.10 -47.77
C GLY A 860 -1.64 12.23 -47.89
N PRO A 861 -2.15 13.20 -48.67
CA PRO A 861 -3.59 13.37 -48.87
C PRO A 861 -4.26 12.16 -49.54
N ALA A 862 -3.58 11.51 -50.48
CA ALA A 862 -4.11 10.33 -51.17
C ALA A 862 -4.28 9.14 -50.21
N LEU A 863 -3.32 8.90 -49.32
CA LEU A 863 -3.41 7.86 -48.30
C LEU A 863 -4.54 8.15 -47.29
N ARG A 864 -4.69 9.39 -46.82
CA ARG A 864 -5.81 9.77 -45.93
C ARG A 864 -7.17 9.59 -46.59
N LYS A 865 -7.29 9.95 -47.88
CA LYS A 865 -8.52 9.76 -48.65
C LYS A 865 -8.84 8.27 -48.83
N LEU A 866 -7.83 7.44 -49.12
CA LEU A 866 -7.98 6.00 -49.20
C LEU A 866 -8.40 5.40 -47.85
N GLU A 867 -7.73 5.79 -46.76
CA GLU A 867 -8.07 5.34 -45.41
C GLU A 867 -9.53 5.68 -45.05
N TYR A 868 -9.95 6.92 -45.30
CA TYR A 868 -11.33 7.34 -45.06
C TYR A 868 -12.32 6.54 -45.90
N ALA A 869 -12.05 6.34 -47.19
CA ALA A 869 -12.92 5.58 -48.09
C ALA A 869 -13.05 4.10 -47.66
N VAL A 870 -11.94 3.48 -47.21
CA VAL A 870 -11.98 2.10 -46.68
C VAL A 870 -12.77 2.06 -45.37
N LYS A 871 -12.53 3.02 -44.46
CA LYS A 871 -13.27 3.10 -43.19
C LYS A 871 -14.77 3.27 -43.41
N SER A 872 -15.18 4.16 -44.32
CA SER A 872 -16.60 4.42 -44.59
C SER A 872 -17.31 3.22 -45.21
N GLN A 873 -16.65 2.51 -46.14
CA GLN A 873 -17.23 1.33 -46.79
C GLN A 873 -17.38 0.11 -45.87
N LEU A 874 -16.58 0.04 -44.81
CA LEU A 874 -16.63 -1.05 -43.82
C LEU A 874 -17.43 -0.68 -42.56
N CYS A 875 -17.81 0.59 -42.41
CA CYS A 875 -18.50 1.07 -41.23
C CYS A 875 -19.94 0.55 -41.21
N PRO A 876 -20.41 -0.15 -40.17
CA PRO A 876 -21.76 -0.72 -40.15
C PRO A 876 -22.88 0.33 -40.04
N TRP A 877 -22.52 1.59 -39.83
CA TRP A 877 -23.44 2.70 -39.61
C TRP A 877 -23.79 3.46 -40.88
N GLU A 878 -22.99 3.29 -41.93
CA GLU A 878 -23.14 4.03 -43.18
C GLU A 878 -24.28 3.43 -44.03
N PRO A 879 -25.11 4.25 -44.69
CA PRO A 879 -26.22 3.76 -45.50
C PRO A 879 -25.77 2.82 -46.63
N ASP A 880 -24.61 3.11 -47.23
CA ASP A 880 -24.06 2.41 -48.40
C ASP A 880 -22.88 1.49 -48.03
N THR A 881 -22.90 0.94 -46.82
CA THR A 881 -21.85 0.05 -46.33
C THR A 881 -21.86 -1.34 -46.99
N LEU A 882 -20.69 -1.94 -47.15
CA LEU A 882 -20.57 -3.36 -47.55
C LEU A 882 -20.97 -4.32 -46.42
N ASN A 883 -21.11 -3.82 -45.18
CA ASN A 883 -21.50 -4.60 -44.02
C ASN A 883 -23.03 -4.69 -43.88
N THR A 884 -23.66 -5.66 -44.55
CA THR A 884 -25.12 -5.77 -44.64
C THR A 884 -25.81 -6.40 -43.42
N GLY A 885 -25.16 -6.45 -42.24
CA GLY A 885 -25.74 -6.91 -40.98
C GLY A 885 -24.93 -7.98 -40.26
N PRO A 886 -25.42 -8.53 -39.12
CA PRO A 886 -24.75 -9.60 -38.40
C PRO A 886 -24.58 -10.78 -39.37
N GLY A 887 -23.34 -11.17 -39.63
CA GLY A 887 -23.01 -12.25 -40.55
C GLY A 887 -23.92 -13.43 -40.29
N VAL A 888 -24.71 -13.82 -41.29
CA VAL A 888 -25.52 -15.03 -41.21
C VAL A 888 -24.51 -16.17 -41.06
N PRO A 889 -24.52 -16.95 -39.95
CA PRO A 889 -23.79 -18.20 -39.97
C PRO A 889 -24.43 -19.00 -41.09
N PHE A 890 -23.64 -19.35 -42.09
CA PHE A 890 -24.01 -20.32 -43.10
C PHE A 890 -24.67 -21.50 -42.38
N VAL A 891 -25.98 -21.65 -42.53
CA VAL A 891 -26.67 -22.87 -42.17
C VAL A 891 -26.23 -23.89 -43.22
N PRO A 892 -25.61 -25.02 -42.84
CA PRO A 892 -25.40 -26.10 -43.80
C PRO A 892 -26.73 -26.64 -44.34
#